data_AF-A0A1P8WID9-F1
#
_entry.id   AF-A0A1P8WID9-F1
#
_cell.length_a   1.000
_cell.length_b   1.000
_cell.length_c   1.000
_cell.angle_alpha   90.00
_cell.angle_beta   90.00
_cell.angle_gamma   90.00
#
_symmetry.space_group_name_H-M   'P 1'
#
loop_
_entity.id
_entity.type
_entity.pdbx_description
1 polymer ?
#
loop_
_entity_poly.entity_id
_entity_poly.type
_entity_poly.pdbx_seq_one_letter_code
_entity_poly.pdbx_strand_id
1 'polypeptide(L)'
;MHARNLKLNTQRGCPSPLFGCAIRLRSWFAAVLGVAFLVAIEITPAPGQNSEASDFPAFDDLMKNVRPNPGTAPATRDDNIYLRPAQPVDERPAANDSRSDFDPRFRDEPTRDDRARENSGRIDEGNFNRNEGGVRSDGRRREPTESEYRFGPLDYNRRIPLPAEREFEPDPVLPAAPIADPTGFNWAEQSVSVADLKFPKIPGSDQPSSKAFEHGTPLLTLAEESAYRDLLDAIGIQRLALLKRTASDMENSLQGIAIWEKAFYQYAHARELAWNNGHLRLSTVPKALNGLPNPFERKEDIPTASTKFDLLSDIRRFPEHYVGRPVVIYGRYSAGSIIRLGADKEFVNSDSEGPDDDDGPKEISLMRGSLSTLAGGMQLAVVDTQGLQTPDDGVLSIREWPAGKSSIPVLVKGWVVKKWDQRPLIYCESLRELSPQPHAQLVRQNTVEKSRLQKEETWIYYETLRQLELTSKSVQKQIAAEVLRQRINHLMQHIQKRTSQDVATATQAFKDGKITESELGRKKAGLLRRLNSRVALYRKMQRKPDEFQTFVDMFQYPEVYQGYPVTLHGHVRHVVSYPGDDVLFGGRMLHELWLFTDDSQHNPTVVVTSQLPPDFPTGADIVDRVSVTGCFFKRYVYGSQDTARIAPLIIAGGIDWTPTVDQVQALVKEGHMSAKSPLAAKATELDGRGTSRGMMFAICFAFILTLMILWGRHQREERDRIRLRKRVNEVVPEFEKPTLSGYSLPRSEYGPEL
;
A
#
# COMPACT_ATOMS: atom_id res chain seq x y z
N MET A 1 29.75 37.84 -24.41
CA MET A 1 29.47 37.73 -25.86
C MET A 1 27.98 37.44 -26.06
N HIS A 2 27.36 38.23 -26.93
CA HIS A 2 26.01 38.08 -27.52
C HIS A 2 24.77 38.36 -26.65
N ALA A 3 24.43 39.66 -26.62
CA ALA A 3 23.06 40.16 -26.62
C ALA A 3 22.74 40.73 -28.02
N ARG A 4 21.59 40.38 -28.60
CA ARG A 4 20.98 41.00 -29.81
C ARG A 4 19.45 40.81 -29.68
N ASN A 5 18.70 41.89 -29.46
CA ASN A 5 18.01 42.75 -30.46
C ASN A 5 16.58 42.31 -30.76
N LEU A 6 15.61 43.06 -30.24
CA LEU A 6 14.28 43.23 -30.85
C LEU A 6 13.80 44.66 -30.54
N LYS A 7 13.93 45.54 -31.53
CA LYS A 7 13.35 46.89 -31.54
C LYS A 7 11.93 46.80 -32.11
N LEU A 8 10.96 47.28 -31.32
CA LEU A 8 9.59 47.56 -31.72
C LEU A 8 9.55 48.78 -32.65
N ASN A 9 8.77 48.66 -33.72
CA ASN A 9 8.45 49.72 -34.67
C ASN A 9 6.98 50.12 -34.45
N THR A 10 6.73 51.38 -34.08
CA THR A 10 5.36 51.93 -33.99
C THR A 10 5.36 53.33 -34.59
N GLN A 11 4.89 53.45 -35.83
CA GLN A 11 4.48 54.72 -36.42
C GLN A 11 2.98 54.92 -36.18
N ARG A 12 2.64 56.09 -35.63
CA ARG A 12 1.27 56.57 -35.42
C ARG A 12 0.81 57.35 -36.66
N GLY A 13 -0.34 57.00 -37.23
CA GLY A 13 -1.10 57.83 -38.15
C GLY A 13 -2.39 58.33 -37.48
N CYS A 14 -2.67 59.63 -37.59
CA CYS A 14 -3.90 60.27 -37.13
C CYS A 14 -5.09 59.97 -38.06
N PRO A 15 -6.32 59.73 -37.54
CA PRO A 15 -7.53 59.80 -38.34
C PRO A 15 -8.31 61.10 -38.11
N SER A 16 -8.91 61.59 -39.19
CA SER A 16 -9.77 62.75 -39.31
C SER A 16 -11.10 62.61 -38.53
N PRO A 17 -11.72 63.74 -38.11
CA PRO A 17 -12.98 63.72 -37.37
C PRO A 17 -14.14 63.80 -38.35
N LEU A 18 -15.01 62.79 -38.39
CA LEU A 18 -16.45 62.91 -38.74
C LEU A 18 -17.25 61.59 -38.66
N PHE A 19 -16.63 60.47 -38.25
CA PHE A 19 -17.32 59.19 -37.96
C PHE A 19 -17.41 58.84 -36.45
N GLY A 20 -17.26 59.84 -35.57
CA GLY A 20 -16.94 59.65 -34.15
C GLY A 20 -18.07 59.25 -33.19
N CYS A 21 -19.35 59.27 -33.60
CA CYS A 21 -20.46 59.09 -32.64
C CYS A 21 -20.93 57.64 -32.51
N ALA A 22 -20.99 56.88 -33.61
CA ALA A 22 -21.44 55.47 -33.58
C ALA A 22 -20.36 54.49 -33.08
N ILE A 23 -19.08 54.79 -33.31
CA ILE A 23 -17.95 53.97 -32.86
C ILE A 23 -17.70 54.14 -31.35
N ARG A 24 -17.94 55.35 -30.79
CA ARG A 24 -17.80 55.59 -29.35
C ARG A 24 -18.84 54.82 -28.52
N LEU A 25 -20.06 54.63 -29.01
CA LEU A 25 -21.07 53.85 -28.28
C LEU A 25 -20.74 52.34 -28.26
N ARG A 26 -20.24 51.79 -29.38
CA ARG A 26 -19.76 50.40 -29.44
C ARG A 26 -18.49 50.17 -28.62
N SER A 27 -17.56 51.13 -28.64
CA SER A 27 -16.34 51.08 -27.82
C SER A 27 -16.65 51.21 -26.33
N TRP A 28 -17.64 52.04 -25.96
CA TRP A 28 -18.08 52.16 -24.57
C TRP A 28 -18.82 50.90 -24.09
N PHE A 29 -19.69 50.30 -24.92
CA PHE A 29 -20.32 49.02 -24.61
C PHE A 29 -19.30 47.88 -24.49
N ALA A 30 -18.30 47.81 -25.38
CA ALA A 30 -17.24 46.81 -25.32
C ALA A 30 -16.32 47.01 -24.11
N ALA A 31 -16.07 48.27 -23.70
CA ALA A 31 -15.31 48.58 -22.50
C ALA A 31 -16.08 48.24 -21.22
N VAL A 32 -17.39 48.53 -21.16
CA VAL A 32 -18.24 48.20 -20.00
C VAL A 32 -18.43 46.68 -19.89
N LEU A 33 -18.64 45.97 -21.00
CA LEU A 33 -18.65 44.51 -21.03
C LEU A 33 -17.29 43.93 -20.66
N GLY A 34 -16.19 44.51 -21.15
CA GLY A 34 -14.83 44.08 -20.82
C GLY A 34 -14.49 44.26 -19.34
N VAL A 35 -14.89 45.37 -18.72
CA VAL A 35 -14.70 45.63 -17.29
C VAL A 35 -15.60 44.74 -16.44
N ALA A 36 -16.86 44.52 -16.84
CA ALA A 36 -17.74 43.56 -16.15
C ALA A 36 -17.21 42.12 -16.25
N PHE A 37 -16.62 41.75 -17.39
CA PHE A 37 -16.01 40.43 -17.59
C PHE A 37 -14.71 40.27 -16.79
N LEU A 38 -13.87 41.32 -16.70
CA LEU A 38 -12.67 41.33 -15.86
C LEU A 38 -13.00 41.27 -14.36
N VAL A 39 -13.99 42.03 -13.90
CA VAL A 39 -14.45 41.98 -12.50
C VAL A 39 -15.11 40.64 -12.16
N ALA A 40 -15.80 40.01 -13.12
CA ALA A 40 -16.34 38.66 -12.95
C ALA A 40 -15.23 37.58 -12.87
N ILE A 41 -14.12 37.76 -13.59
CA ILE A 41 -12.96 36.84 -13.56
C ILE A 41 -12.18 36.97 -12.25
N GLU A 42 -12.09 38.18 -11.67
CA GLU A 42 -11.25 38.44 -10.48
C GLU A 42 -11.93 38.07 -9.15
N ILE A 43 -13.26 37.87 -9.13
CA ILE A 43 -14.03 37.51 -7.92
C ILE A 43 -14.37 36.00 -7.86
N THR A 44 -14.23 35.26 -8.95
CA THR A 44 -14.40 33.80 -8.95
C THR A 44 -13.08 33.08 -8.60
N PRO A 45 -13.00 32.30 -7.51
CA PRO A 45 -11.91 31.32 -7.40
C PRO A 45 -12.03 30.35 -8.58
N ALA A 46 -10.90 30.04 -9.22
CA ALA A 46 -10.82 29.23 -10.43
C ALA A 46 -11.71 27.98 -10.33
N PRO A 47 -12.70 27.80 -11.22
CA PRO A 47 -13.50 26.58 -11.20
C PRO A 47 -12.60 25.41 -11.58
N GLY A 48 -12.56 24.40 -10.70
CA GLY A 48 -12.11 23.06 -11.08
C GLY A 48 -12.91 22.63 -12.31
N GLN A 49 -12.20 22.34 -13.40
CA GLN A 49 -12.78 21.94 -14.67
C GLN A 49 -13.55 20.62 -14.48
N ASN A 50 -14.88 20.72 -14.39
CA ASN A 50 -15.78 19.61 -14.67
C ASN A 50 -15.89 19.48 -16.19
N SER A 51 -15.26 18.46 -16.77
CA SER A 51 -15.50 18.04 -18.15
C SER A 51 -16.41 16.82 -18.15
N GLU A 52 -17.71 17.04 -18.29
CA GLU A 52 -18.62 16.06 -18.89
C GLU A 52 -18.68 16.29 -20.40
N ALA A 53 -19.01 15.22 -21.13
CA ALA A 53 -19.01 15.03 -22.59
C ALA A 53 -17.67 14.56 -23.19
N SER A 54 -17.48 13.23 -23.19
CA SER A 54 -16.61 12.54 -24.15
C SER A 54 -17.37 11.41 -24.83
N ASP A 55 -17.79 11.63 -26.07
CA ASP A 55 -18.03 10.56 -27.03
C ASP A 55 -16.72 9.80 -27.29
N PHE A 56 -16.66 8.52 -26.91
CA PHE A 56 -15.53 7.63 -27.21
C PHE A 56 -16.00 6.41 -28.01
N PRO A 57 -15.53 6.23 -29.26
CA PRO A 57 -15.60 4.95 -29.96
C PRO A 57 -14.23 4.28 -29.91
N ALA A 58 -13.93 3.50 -28.85
CA ALA A 58 -12.73 2.63 -28.83
C ALA A 58 -12.69 1.54 -27.73
N PHE A 59 -13.79 1.25 -27.02
CA PHE A 59 -13.74 0.31 -25.89
C PHE A 59 -13.88 -1.19 -26.30
N ASP A 60 -14.47 -1.47 -27.48
CA ASP A 60 -14.79 -2.84 -27.90
C ASP A 60 -13.59 -3.73 -28.27
N ASP A 61 -12.39 -3.19 -28.44
CA ASP A 61 -11.22 -3.99 -28.84
C ASP A 61 -10.38 -4.49 -27.65
N LEU A 62 -10.60 -4.00 -26.43
CA LEU A 62 -9.83 -4.44 -25.24
C LEU A 62 -10.50 -5.60 -24.47
N MET A 63 -11.78 -5.88 -24.71
CA MET A 63 -12.56 -6.89 -23.97
C MET A 63 -12.85 -8.20 -24.75
N LYS A 64 -12.26 -8.39 -25.94
CA LYS A 64 -12.61 -9.52 -26.85
C LYS A 64 -12.19 -10.94 -26.41
N ASN A 65 -11.59 -11.11 -25.24
CA ASN A 65 -11.20 -12.44 -24.73
C ASN A 65 -12.09 -12.98 -23.59
N VAL A 66 -13.25 -12.38 -23.33
CA VAL A 66 -14.27 -12.94 -22.43
C VAL A 66 -15.55 -13.16 -23.23
N ARG A 67 -15.87 -14.42 -23.54
CA ARG A 67 -17.14 -14.78 -24.18
C ARG A 67 -18.27 -14.66 -23.14
N PRO A 68 -19.35 -13.93 -23.39
CA PRO A 68 -20.57 -14.06 -22.61
C PRO A 68 -21.36 -15.30 -23.07
N ASN A 69 -21.93 -16.03 -22.10
CA ASN A 69 -22.90 -17.09 -22.32
C ASN A 69 -24.22 -16.47 -22.83
N PRO A 70 -24.79 -16.92 -23.97
CA PRO A 70 -26.07 -16.42 -24.44
C PRO A 70 -27.20 -17.27 -23.84
N GLY A 71 -28.03 -16.66 -22.98
CA GLY A 71 -29.31 -17.28 -22.64
C GLY A 71 -29.94 -16.78 -21.36
N THR A 72 -30.61 -15.63 -21.39
CA THR A 72 -31.93 -15.45 -20.74
C THR A 72 -32.58 -14.15 -21.20
N ALA A 73 -33.83 -14.26 -21.64
CA ALA A 73 -34.68 -13.14 -22.03
C ALA A 73 -35.19 -12.36 -20.79
N PRO A 74 -35.61 -11.08 -20.94
CA PRO A 74 -36.02 -10.26 -19.80
C PRO A 74 -37.48 -10.53 -19.41
N ALA A 75 -37.71 -10.78 -18.11
CA ALA A 75 -39.04 -10.74 -17.51
C ALA A 75 -39.29 -9.36 -16.90
N THR A 76 -40.48 -8.85 -17.19
CA THR A 76 -41.05 -7.58 -16.78
C THR A 76 -41.51 -7.56 -15.32
N ARG A 77 -41.17 -6.47 -14.63
CA ARG A 77 -42.05 -5.53 -13.88
C ARG A 77 -42.96 -6.02 -12.72
N ASP A 78 -42.97 -5.17 -11.68
CA ASP A 78 -43.88 -5.04 -10.52
C ASP A 78 -43.71 -6.16 -9.45
N ASP A 79 -43.67 -5.93 -8.13
CA ASP A 79 -44.39 -4.95 -7.32
C ASP A 79 -43.86 -4.82 -5.86
N ASN A 80 -44.32 -3.78 -5.18
CA ASN A 80 -44.15 -3.41 -3.77
C ASN A 80 -44.32 -4.54 -2.74
N ILE A 81 -43.49 -4.58 -1.68
CA ILE A 81 -43.86 -5.22 -0.40
C ILE A 81 -43.41 -4.38 0.82
N TYR A 82 -44.39 -4.15 1.69
CA TYR A 82 -44.37 -3.41 2.93
C TYR A 82 -43.52 -4.03 4.05
N LEU A 83 -42.96 -3.14 4.88
CA LEU A 83 -42.43 -3.39 6.22
C LEU A 83 -43.51 -4.00 7.14
N ARG A 84 -43.16 -5.03 7.92
CA ARG A 84 -43.91 -5.43 9.11
C ARG A 84 -42.95 -5.68 10.30
N PRO A 85 -43.23 -5.13 11.48
CA PRO A 85 -42.32 -5.15 12.63
C PRO A 85 -42.42 -6.42 13.48
N ALA A 86 -41.37 -6.65 14.26
CA ALA A 86 -41.17 -7.73 15.20
C ALA A 86 -42.19 -7.73 16.36
N GLN A 87 -42.50 -8.94 16.86
CA GLN A 87 -43.11 -9.15 18.17
C GLN A 87 -42.35 -10.25 18.95
N PRO A 88 -42.38 -10.19 20.29
CA PRO A 88 -41.46 -10.88 21.19
C PRO A 88 -41.95 -12.29 21.54
N VAL A 89 -41.04 -13.17 21.96
CA VAL A 89 -41.37 -14.48 22.52
C VAL A 89 -41.12 -14.46 24.03
N ASP A 90 -42.19 -14.78 24.75
CA ASP A 90 -42.30 -14.91 26.20
C ASP A 90 -41.59 -16.15 26.78
N GLU A 91 -41.27 -16.02 28.05
CA GLU A 91 -40.68 -16.98 28.99
C GLU A 91 -41.61 -18.14 29.41
N ARG A 92 -40.98 -19.18 30.01
CA ARG A 92 -41.45 -20.18 31.03
C ARG A 92 -41.52 -21.65 30.56
N PRO A 93 -41.50 -22.66 31.48
CA PRO A 93 -40.34 -23.05 32.28
C PRO A 93 -40.14 -24.61 32.36
N ALA A 94 -39.03 -24.98 33.00
CA ALA A 94 -38.66 -26.23 33.69
C ALA A 94 -39.57 -27.48 33.63
N ALA A 95 -38.95 -28.63 33.35
CA ALA A 95 -39.27 -29.90 34.00
C ALA A 95 -38.03 -30.81 34.08
N ASN A 96 -37.77 -31.29 35.30
CA ASN A 96 -36.84 -32.36 35.67
C ASN A 96 -37.12 -33.65 34.87
N ASP A 97 -36.08 -34.41 34.55
CA ASP A 97 -36.09 -35.80 35.00
C ASP A 97 -34.69 -36.40 35.15
N SER A 98 -34.54 -37.11 36.25
CA SER A 98 -33.35 -37.78 36.75
C SER A 98 -33.46 -39.27 36.51
N ARG A 99 -32.41 -39.93 36.01
CA ARG A 99 -32.12 -41.33 36.42
C ARG A 99 -30.72 -41.80 36.03
N SER A 100 -30.21 -42.59 36.96
CA SER A 100 -28.86 -43.09 37.18
C SER A 100 -28.67 -44.53 36.69
N ASP A 101 -27.39 -44.95 36.77
CA ASP A 101 -26.89 -46.32 36.94
C ASP A 101 -26.73 -47.23 35.71
N PHE A 102 -25.48 -47.53 35.32
CA PHE A 102 -24.75 -48.73 35.77
C PHE A 102 -23.35 -48.83 35.13
N ASP A 103 -22.38 -49.23 35.94
CA ASP A 103 -20.92 -49.34 35.71
C ASP A 103 -20.53 -50.79 35.28
N PRO A 104 -19.25 -51.21 35.26
CA PRO A 104 -18.36 -51.46 34.11
C PRO A 104 -18.02 -52.96 33.92
N ARG A 105 -17.09 -53.30 32.99
CA ARG A 105 -15.92 -54.19 33.22
C ARG A 105 -15.18 -54.69 31.94
N PHE A 106 -13.84 -54.60 32.02
CA PHE A 106 -12.77 -55.57 31.69
C PHE A 106 -12.30 -55.92 30.25
N ARG A 107 -10.96 -55.77 30.07
CA ARG A 107 -9.94 -56.67 29.43
C ARG A 107 -10.03 -56.90 27.91
N ASP A 108 -8.95 -57.11 27.13
CA ASP A 108 -7.54 -57.48 27.32
C ASP A 108 -6.72 -57.03 26.08
N GLU A 109 -5.38 -57.01 26.21
CA GLU A 109 -4.40 -57.04 25.09
C GLU A 109 -4.60 -58.28 24.18
N PRO A 110 -3.94 -58.34 22.99
CA PRO A 110 -2.69 -59.11 22.96
C PRO A 110 -1.58 -58.61 22.01
N THR A 111 -0.43 -59.21 22.29
CA THR A 111 0.93 -59.21 21.71
C THR A 111 1.12 -59.68 20.26
N ARG A 112 2.23 -59.21 19.67
CA ARG A 112 3.22 -59.83 18.74
C ARG A 112 2.79 -60.93 17.76
N ASP A 113 3.18 -60.78 16.48
CA ASP A 113 4.21 -61.66 15.87
C ASP A 113 4.76 -61.18 14.51
N ASP A 114 5.94 -61.71 14.21
CA ASP A 114 6.90 -61.43 13.14
C ASP A 114 6.44 -61.68 11.69
N ARG A 115 7.08 -60.99 10.72
CA ARG A 115 7.67 -61.63 9.54
C ARG A 115 8.60 -60.73 8.73
N ALA A 116 9.81 -61.24 8.53
CA ALA A 116 10.89 -60.73 7.69
C ALA A 116 10.57 -60.78 6.18
N ARG A 117 11.20 -59.89 5.41
CA ARG A 117 11.71 -60.23 4.07
C ARG A 117 12.83 -59.27 3.63
N GLU A 118 13.98 -59.88 3.38
CA GLU A 118 15.15 -59.34 2.69
C GLU A 118 14.80 -58.93 1.26
N ASN A 119 15.42 -57.86 0.75
CA ASN A 119 15.97 -57.89 -0.60
C ASN A 119 17.04 -56.82 -0.82
N SER A 120 18.24 -57.30 -1.14
CA SER A 120 19.45 -56.56 -1.50
C SER A 120 19.58 -56.45 -3.03
N GLY A 121 20.04 -55.30 -3.52
CA GLY A 121 20.60 -55.11 -4.87
C GLY A 121 21.01 -53.64 -5.02
N ARG A 122 22.27 -53.25 -4.75
CA ARG A 122 23.46 -53.36 -5.61
C ARG A 122 23.22 -52.74 -7.00
N ILE A 123 23.64 -51.49 -7.16
CA ILE A 123 23.85 -50.84 -8.46
C ILE A 123 25.34 -50.50 -8.53
N ASP A 124 26.04 -51.24 -9.39
CA ASP A 124 27.41 -50.97 -9.81
C ASP A 124 27.40 -50.00 -11.01
N GLU A 125 28.48 -49.25 -11.09
CA GLU A 125 28.84 -48.21 -12.06
C GLU A 125 28.99 -48.74 -13.49
N GLY A 126 28.84 -47.86 -14.48
CA GLY A 126 29.11 -48.18 -15.88
C GLY A 126 29.06 -46.98 -16.82
N ASN A 127 30.21 -46.32 -16.97
CA ASN A 127 30.61 -45.51 -18.13
C ASN A 127 30.24 -46.18 -19.47
N PHE A 128 29.83 -45.42 -20.50
CA PHE A 128 30.50 -45.41 -21.81
C PHE A 128 29.95 -44.32 -22.75
N ASN A 129 30.79 -44.01 -23.73
CA ASN A 129 30.94 -42.80 -24.51
C ASN A 129 30.26 -42.88 -25.91
N ARG A 130 29.94 -41.69 -26.46
CA ARG A 130 30.23 -41.25 -27.85
C ARG A 130 29.32 -41.65 -29.04
N ASN A 131 28.91 -40.59 -29.76
CA ASN A 131 28.57 -40.36 -31.19
C ASN A 131 28.15 -41.53 -32.10
N GLU A 132 27.09 -41.34 -32.91
CA GLU A 132 27.19 -40.91 -34.33
C GLU A 132 25.79 -40.80 -34.98
N GLY A 133 25.75 -40.18 -36.17
CA GLY A 133 24.58 -39.60 -36.83
C GLY A 133 23.57 -40.58 -37.45
N GLY A 134 22.49 -40.03 -38.02
CA GLY A 134 21.51 -40.83 -38.76
C GLY A 134 20.22 -40.10 -39.12
N VAL A 135 20.17 -39.59 -40.34
CA VAL A 135 19.02 -38.97 -41.03
C VAL A 135 17.86 -39.97 -41.21
N ARG A 136 16.61 -39.57 -40.94
CA ARG A 136 15.47 -39.62 -41.89
C ARG A 136 14.12 -39.21 -41.27
N SER A 137 13.33 -38.63 -42.17
CA SER A 137 11.94 -38.21 -42.12
C SER A 137 10.96 -39.24 -41.55
N ASP A 138 9.95 -38.77 -40.82
CA ASP A 138 8.58 -38.87 -41.31
C ASP A 138 7.59 -38.04 -40.47
N GLY A 139 6.69 -37.37 -41.19
CA GLY A 139 5.63 -36.58 -40.61
C GLY A 139 4.53 -37.44 -40.01
N ARG A 140 4.04 -37.05 -38.85
CA ARG A 140 2.63 -37.15 -38.45
C ARG A 140 2.36 -36.14 -37.34
N ARG A 141 1.64 -35.09 -37.73
CA ARG A 141 1.09 -34.05 -36.87
C ARG A 141 0.04 -34.72 -35.97
N ARG A 142 0.35 -34.96 -34.69
CA ARG A 142 -0.63 -35.27 -33.66
C ARG A 142 -1.06 -33.96 -33.00
N GLU A 143 -2.34 -33.64 -33.12
CA GLU A 143 -3.01 -32.65 -32.28
C GLU A 143 -3.00 -33.17 -30.82
N PRO A 144 -2.72 -32.33 -29.82
CA PRO A 144 -2.97 -32.69 -28.44
C PRO A 144 -4.46 -32.47 -28.12
N THR A 145 -5.13 -33.56 -27.77
CA THR A 145 -6.47 -33.61 -27.19
C THR A 145 -6.46 -32.96 -25.79
N GLU A 146 -7.25 -31.90 -25.63
CA GLU A 146 -7.73 -31.40 -24.34
C GLU A 146 -8.85 -32.31 -23.82
N SER A 147 -8.55 -33.09 -22.79
CA SER A 147 -9.48 -33.70 -21.84
C SER A 147 -8.62 -33.96 -20.59
N GLU A 148 -8.96 -33.57 -19.37
CA GLU A 148 -10.21 -33.89 -18.68
C GLU A 148 -10.16 -33.20 -17.30
N TYR A 149 -11.00 -32.19 -17.06
CA TYR A 149 -11.32 -31.72 -15.70
C TYR A 149 -12.84 -31.76 -15.54
N ARG A 150 -13.35 -32.88 -15.03
CA ARG A 150 -14.71 -33.01 -14.53
C ARG A 150 -14.69 -32.76 -13.02
N PHE A 151 -15.20 -31.60 -12.59
CA PHE A 151 -15.66 -31.44 -11.21
C PHE A 151 -17.07 -32.02 -11.10
N GLY A 152 -17.24 -32.97 -10.17
CA GLY A 152 -18.56 -33.49 -9.77
C GLY A 152 -19.37 -32.47 -8.98
N PRO A 153 -20.69 -32.68 -8.85
CA PRO A 153 -21.58 -31.76 -8.15
C PRO A 153 -21.32 -31.80 -6.63
N LEU A 154 -21.17 -30.63 -6.02
CA LEU A 154 -21.06 -30.47 -4.56
C LEU A 154 -22.44 -30.34 -3.92
N ASP A 155 -22.56 -31.02 -2.80
CA ASP A 155 -23.73 -31.20 -1.94
C ASP A 155 -24.05 -29.89 -1.18
N TYR A 156 -25.26 -29.34 -1.37
CA TYR A 156 -25.64 -27.98 -0.95
C TYR A 156 -26.18 -27.85 0.50
N ASN A 157 -26.04 -28.88 1.36
CA ASN A 157 -26.73 -28.91 2.66
C ASN A 157 -25.83 -28.93 3.91
N ARG A 158 -24.73 -28.16 3.94
CA ARG A 158 -24.02 -27.87 5.19
C ARG A 158 -23.96 -26.37 5.48
N ARG A 159 -24.93 -25.90 6.27
CA ARG A 159 -24.83 -24.63 7.01
C ARG A 159 -23.80 -24.81 8.12
N ILE A 160 -22.71 -24.05 8.07
CA ILE A 160 -21.76 -23.92 9.18
C ILE A 160 -22.31 -22.81 10.09
N PRO A 161 -22.59 -23.07 11.37
CA PRO A 161 -22.98 -22.02 12.31
C PRO A 161 -21.79 -21.11 12.61
N LEU A 162 -22.02 -19.79 12.60
CA LEU A 162 -21.09 -18.81 13.14
C LEU A 162 -20.96 -19.01 14.67
N PRO A 163 -19.76 -18.85 15.26
CA PRO A 163 -19.58 -18.98 16.70
C PRO A 163 -20.26 -17.80 17.42
N ALA A 164 -21.33 -18.11 18.15
CA ALA A 164 -22.00 -17.20 19.05
C ALA A 164 -21.17 -16.95 20.33
N GLU A 165 -21.42 -15.78 20.90
CA GLU A 165 -20.90 -15.20 22.13
C GLU A 165 -20.85 -16.20 23.30
N ARG A 166 -19.73 -16.20 24.02
CA ARG A 166 -19.54 -16.97 25.26
C ARG A 166 -19.44 -15.98 26.41
N GLU A 167 -20.53 -15.82 27.15
CA GLU A 167 -20.59 -15.04 28.38
C GLU A 167 -19.72 -15.71 29.46
N PHE A 168 -18.88 -14.93 30.13
CA PHE A 168 -18.04 -15.35 31.26
C PHE A 168 -18.66 -14.80 32.55
N GLU A 169 -19.03 -15.68 33.48
CA GLU A 169 -19.31 -15.28 34.87
C GLU A 169 -17.99 -15.17 35.68
N PRO A 170 -17.83 -14.16 36.56
CA PRO A 170 -16.66 -14.02 37.40
C PRO A 170 -16.85 -14.66 38.78
N ASP A 171 -15.85 -15.46 39.22
CA ASP A 171 -15.75 -15.98 40.59
C ASP A 171 -15.28 -14.91 41.61
N PRO A 172 -15.65 -15.05 42.90
CA PRO A 172 -15.37 -14.05 43.93
C PRO A 172 -13.94 -14.13 44.49
N VAL A 173 -13.33 -12.96 44.69
CA VAL A 173 -11.95 -12.78 45.15
C VAL A 173 -11.86 -12.72 46.68
N LEU A 174 -11.01 -13.57 47.27
CA LEU A 174 -10.51 -13.45 48.65
C LEU A 174 -9.08 -12.88 48.67
N PRO A 175 -8.68 -12.11 49.70
CA PRO A 175 -7.38 -11.43 49.73
C PRO A 175 -6.26 -12.36 50.20
N ALA A 176 -5.17 -12.42 49.43
CA ALA A 176 -3.98 -13.23 49.72
C ALA A 176 -2.79 -12.38 50.24
N ALA A 177 -2.02 -12.98 51.15
CA ALA A 177 -0.76 -12.51 51.71
C ALA A 177 0.36 -12.45 50.64
N PRO A 178 1.55 -11.86 50.90
CA PRO A 178 2.51 -11.49 49.86
C PRO A 178 3.24 -12.71 49.27
N ILE A 179 3.08 -12.92 47.96
CA ILE A 179 3.57 -14.06 47.17
C ILE A 179 4.73 -13.61 46.25
N ALA A 180 5.84 -14.37 46.24
CA ALA A 180 6.87 -14.32 45.18
C ALA A 180 6.24 -14.73 43.84
N ASP A 181 6.64 -14.15 42.69
CA ASP A 181 5.98 -14.30 41.36
C ASP A 181 5.04 -15.52 41.28
N PRO A 182 3.71 -15.32 41.38
CA PRO A 182 2.73 -16.38 41.69
C PRO A 182 2.67 -17.52 40.67
N THR A 183 3.36 -17.39 39.55
CA THR A 183 3.40 -18.40 38.48
C THR A 183 4.50 -19.45 38.64
N GLY A 184 5.58 -19.14 39.40
CA GLY A 184 6.80 -19.95 39.38
C GLY A 184 7.49 -20.02 38.00
N PHE A 185 7.10 -19.16 37.05
CA PHE A 185 7.61 -19.15 35.69
C PHE A 185 8.98 -18.46 35.65
N ASN A 186 10.05 -19.22 35.45
CA ASN A 186 11.39 -18.65 35.33
C ASN A 186 11.64 -18.17 33.88
N TRP A 187 11.41 -16.88 33.64
CA TRP A 187 11.59 -16.22 32.34
C TRP A 187 12.99 -16.37 31.75
N ALA A 188 14.02 -16.62 32.58
CA ALA A 188 15.37 -16.87 32.10
C ALA A 188 15.55 -18.29 31.54
N GLU A 189 14.81 -19.28 32.06
CA GLU A 189 15.00 -20.70 31.77
C GLU A 189 13.96 -21.29 30.81
N GLN A 190 12.74 -20.76 30.82
CA GLN A 190 11.64 -21.30 30.03
C GLN A 190 11.61 -20.68 28.63
N SER A 191 11.33 -21.51 27.61
CA SER A 191 11.13 -21.05 26.24
C SER A 191 9.73 -20.45 26.11
N VAL A 192 9.67 -19.19 25.71
CA VAL A 192 8.47 -18.40 25.45
C VAL A 192 8.16 -18.36 23.94
N SER A 193 9.20 -18.52 23.12
CA SER A 193 9.12 -18.50 21.66
C SER A 193 9.81 -19.70 21.04
N VAL A 194 9.34 -20.10 19.85
CA VAL A 194 9.95 -21.18 19.05
C VAL A 194 11.37 -20.81 18.59
N ALA A 195 11.70 -19.51 18.56
CA ALA A 195 13.03 -18.98 18.24
C ALA A 195 13.96 -18.78 19.45
N ASP A 196 13.51 -19.16 20.67
CA ASP A 196 14.36 -19.05 21.85
C ASP A 196 15.52 -20.06 21.79
N LEU A 197 16.74 -19.54 21.90
CA LEU A 197 17.94 -20.35 21.73
C LEU A 197 18.22 -21.21 22.96
N LYS A 198 18.56 -22.48 22.70
CA LYS A 198 19.17 -23.36 23.71
C LYS A 198 20.68 -23.33 23.52
N PHE A 199 21.37 -22.75 24.48
CA PHE A 199 22.82 -22.65 24.46
C PHE A 199 23.47 -24.01 24.74
N PRO A 200 24.59 -24.33 24.06
CA PRO A 200 25.39 -25.48 24.45
C PRO A 200 25.95 -25.28 25.86
N LYS A 201 26.32 -26.38 26.53
CA LYS A 201 27.03 -26.32 27.80
C LYS A 201 28.47 -25.89 27.57
N ILE A 202 29.02 -25.12 28.50
CA ILE A 202 30.46 -24.77 28.48
C ILE A 202 31.26 -26.07 28.66
N PRO A 203 32.31 -26.34 27.85
CA PRO A 203 33.13 -27.54 28.01
C PRO A 203 33.64 -27.69 29.45
N GLY A 204 33.33 -28.81 30.09
CA GLY A 204 33.70 -29.09 31.49
C GLY A 204 32.81 -28.44 32.56
N SER A 205 31.68 -27.82 32.19
CA SER A 205 30.72 -27.23 33.13
C SER A 205 29.28 -27.61 32.77
N ASP A 206 28.41 -27.72 33.77
CA ASP A 206 26.97 -27.92 33.56
C ASP A 206 26.22 -26.62 33.18
N GLN A 207 26.92 -25.49 33.20
CA GLN A 207 26.34 -24.19 32.87
C GLN A 207 26.24 -23.99 31.35
N PRO A 208 25.16 -23.34 30.87
CA PRO A 208 25.05 -22.97 29.46
C PRO A 208 26.06 -21.87 29.10
N SER A 209 26.53 -21.84 27.85
CA SER A 209 27.50 -20.86 27.35
C SER A 209 26.99 -19.41 27.42
N SER A 210 25.68 -19.19 27.50
CA SER A 210 25.11 -17.87 27.77
C SER A 210 25.56 -17.25 29.10
N LYS A 211 25.99 -18.06 30.08
CA LYS A 211 26.55 -17.56 31.35
C LYS A 211 27.99 -17.06 31.24
N ALA A 212 28.65 -17.26 30.10
CA ALA A 212 29.99 -16.74 29.86
C ALA A 212 30.01 -15.23 29.59
N PHE A 213 28.86 -14.61 29.28
CA PHE A 213 28.78 -13.17 28.99
C PHE A 213 28.86 -12.33 30.26
N GLU A 214 29.91 -11.52 30.35
CA GLU A 214 30.08 -10.52 31.38
C GLU A 214 29.39 -9.21 30.95
N HIS A 215 28.39 -8.82 31.73
CA HIS A 215 27.58 -7.63 31.47
C HIS A 215 28.29 -6.36 31.98
N GLY A 216 28.28 -5.30 31.17
CA GLY A 216 28.82 -3.98 31.53
C GLY A 216 30.21 -3.68 30.98
N THR A 217 30.92 -4.66 30.41
CA THR A 217 32.21 -4.44 29.75
C THR A 217 32.02 -4.14 28.26
N PRO A 218 32.76 -3.16 27.69
CA PRO A 218 32.65 -2.77 26.28
C PRO A 218 33.56 -3.57 25.35
N LEU A 219 34.10 -4.71 25.79
CA LEU A 219 34.93 -5.59 24.98
C LEU A 219 34.45 -7.02 25.18
N LEU A 220 34.65 -7.88 24.18
CA LEU A 220 34.45 -9.31 24.33
C LEU A 220 35.75 -9.93 24.84
N THR A 221 35.68 -10.73 25.89
CA THR A 221 36.78 -11.63 26.26
C THR A 221 36.86 -12.79 25.26
N LEU A 222 37.98 -13.51 25.21
CA LEU A 222 38.14 -14.68 24.33
C LEU A 222 37.03 -15.73 24.57
N ALA A 223 36.67 -15.95 25.84
CA ALA A 223 35.58 -16.84 26.20
C ALA A 223 34.22 -16.33 25.69
N GLU A 224 33.97 -15.02 25.77
CA GLU A 224 32.76 -14.41 25.22
C GLU A 224 32.72 -14.45 23.70
N GLU A 225 33.85 -14.31 23.00
CA GLU A 225 33.92 -14.46 21.54
C GLU A 225 33.57 -15.89 21.11
N SER A 226 34.08 -16.89 21.83
CA SER A 226 33.69 -18.29 21.62
C SER A 226 32.20 -18.51 21.88
N ALA A 227 31.67 -18.02 23.02
CA ALA A 227 30.25 -18.14 23.34
C ALA A 227 29.35 -17.38 22.35
N TYR A 228 29.83 -16.28 21.78
CA TYR A 228 29.14 -15.55 20.73
C TYR A 228 29.11 -16.37 19.42
N ARG A 229 30.21 -17.02 19.04
CA ARG A 229 30.19 -17.96 17.91
C ARG A 229 29.19 -19.09 18.13
N ASP A 230 29.19 -19.70 19.31
CA ASP A 230 28.21 -20.74 19.67
C ASP A 230 26.77 -20.25 19.54
N LEU A 231 26.51 -18.99 19.91
CA LEU A 231 25.20 -18.34 19.73
C LEU A 231 24.82 -18.26 18.25
N LEU A 232 25.74 -17.85 17.37
CA LEU A 232 25.50 -17.76 15.93
C LEU A 232 25.22 -19.13 15.31
N ASP A 233 25.97 -20.15 15.72
CA ASP A 233 25.77 -21.52 15.27
C ASP A 233 24.44 -22.08 15.76
N ALA A 234 24.07 -21.80 17.02
CA ALA A 234 22.77 -22.19 17.59
C ALA A 234 21.59 -21.57 16.82
N ILE A 235 21.70 -20.30 16.41
CA ILE A 235 20.70 -19.64 15.55
C ILE A 235 20.56 -20.40 14.23
N GLY A 236 21.67 -20.66 13.54
CA GLY A 236 21.67 -21.36 12.26
C GLY A 236 21.05 -22.76 12.36
N ILE A 237 21.45 -23.53 13.39
CA ILE A 237 20.93 -24.87 13.66
C ILE A 237 19.43 -24.82 13.96
N GLN A 238 18.98 -23.90 14.81
CA GLN A 238 17.56 -23.81 15.18
C GLN A 238 16.68 -23.38 14.01
N ARG A 239 17.13 -22.40 13.21
CA ARG A 239 16.43 -21.98 12.00
C ARG A 239 16.32 -23.13 11.00
N LEU A 240 17.43 -23.82 10.72
CA LEU A 240 17.43 -24.99 9.83
C LEU A 240 16.54 -26.12 10.37
N ALA A 241 16.55 -26.37 11.68
CA ALA A 241 15.72 -27.40 12.29
C ALA A 241 14.22 -27.08 12.15
N LEU A 242 13.82 -25.82 12.30
CA LEU A 242 12.44 -25.39 12.09
C LEU A 242 12.04 -25.49 10.63
N LEU A 243 12.87 -24.99 9.72
CA LEU A 243 12.62 -25.11 8.28
C LEU A 243 12.49 -26.58 7.86
N LYS A 244 13.36 -27.47 8.35
CA LYS A 244 13.29 -28.92 8.06
C LYS A 244 12.03 -29.56 8.63
N ARG A 245 11.61 -29.20 9.84
CA ARG A 245 10.37 -29.71 10.47
C ARG A 245 9.12 -29.30 9.70
N THR A 246 9.10 -28.10 9.13
CA THR A 246 7.98 -27.64 8.30
C THR A 246 8.06 -28.13 6.85
N ALA A 247 9.27 -28.42 6.36
CA ALA A 247 9.50 -28.81 4.97
C ALA A 247 9.32 -30.31 4.68
N SER A 248 9.04 -31.16 5.69
CA SER A 248 8.66 -32.56 5.43
C SER A 248 7.41 -32.67 4.53
N ASP A 249 6.62 -31.61 4.47
CA ASP A 249 5.62 -31.37 3.43
C ASP A 249 6.23 -30.36 2.41
N MET A 250 6.76 -30.83 1.28
CA MET A 250 7.54 -30.03 0.32
C MET A 250 6.87 -28.73 -0.19
N GLU A 251 5.56 -28.56 0.00
CA GLU A 251 4.82 -27.34 -0.38
C GLU A 251 4.92 -26.19 0.65
N ASN A 252 5.39 -26.43 1.89
CA ASN A 252 5.20 -25.50 3.03
C ASN A 252 6.45 -24.70 3.49
N SER A 253 7.42 -24.42 2.61
CA SER A 253 8.59 -23.61 2.97
C SER A 253 8.22 -22.22 3.53
N LEU A 254 7.13 -21.62 3.02
CA LEU A 254 6.59 -20.35 3.50
C LEU A 254 6.10 -20.41 4.94
N GLN A 255 5.55 -21.55 5.37
CA GLN A 255 5.05 -21.71 6.72
C GLN A 255 6.20 -21.71 7.73
N GLY A 256 7.31 -22.38 7.42
CA GLY A 256 8.51 -22.36 8.26
C GLY A 256 9.09 -20.96 8.43
N ILE A 257 9.17 -20.19 7.32
CA ILE A 257 9.59 -18.79 7.35
C ILE A 257 8.62 -17.96 8.18
N ALA A 258 7.31 -18.11 7.97
CA ALA A 258 6.30 -17.37 8.71
C ALA A 258 6.33 -17.66 10.22
N ILE A 259 6.52 -18.91 10.61
CA ILE A 259 6.67 -19.30 12.03
C ILE A 259 7.93 -18.65 12.62
N TRP A 260 9.06 -18.70 11.90
CA TRP A 260 10.30 -18.05 12.32
C TRP A 260 10.14 -16.54 12.48
N GLU A 261 9.56 -15.88 11.49
CA GLU A 261 9.35 -14.43 11.50
C GLU A 261 8.35 -14.00 12.58
N LYS A 262 7.28 -14.78 12.81
CA LYS A 262 6.31 -14.52 13.89
C LYS A 262 6.91 -14.71 15.28
N ALA A 263 7.86 -15.64 15.42
CA ALA A 263 8.51 -15.96 16.70
C ALA A 263 9.26 -14.75 17.30
N PHE A 264 9.76 -13.82 16.48
CA PHE A 264 10.38 -12.58 16.95
C PHE A 264 9.41 -11.65 17.69
N TYR A 265 8.15 -11.63 17.29
CA TYR A 265 7.14 -10.77 17.90
C TYR A 265 6.50 -11.41 19.14
N GLN A 266 6.42 -12.75 19.18
CA GLN A 266 5.85 -13.49 20.31
C GLN A 266 6.55 -13.21 21.64
N TYR A 267 7.87 -13.16 21.64
CA TYR A 267 8.64 -12.93 22.87
C TYR A 267 8.36 -11.54 23.47
N ALA A 268 8.45 -10.49 22.64
CA ALA A 268 8.19 -9.12 23.08
C ALA A 268 6.75 -8.96 23.63
N HIS A 269 5.77 -9.53 22.94
CA HIS A 269 4.37 -9.50 23.36
C HIS A 269 4.13 -10.27 24.67
N ALA A 270 4.68 -11.48 24.82
CA ALA A 270 4.54 -12.26 26.06
C ALA A 270 5.13 -11.50 27.26
N ARG A 271 6.24 -10.79 27.06
CA ARG A 271 6.89 -9.99 28.10
C ARG A 271 6.11 -8.73 28.45
N GLU A 272 5.52 -8.07 27.46
CA GLU A 272 4.60 -6.94 27.67
C GLU A 272 3.35 -7.38 28.46
N LEU A 273 2.76 -8.54 28.14
CA LEU A 273 1.66 -9.10 28.92
C LEU A 273 2.07 -9.39 30.36
N ALA A 274 3.24 -9.97 30.58
CA ALA A 274 3.76 -10.24 31.93
C ALA A 274 4.00 -8.95 32.73
N TRP A 275 4.44 -7.88 32.07
CA TRP A 275 4.55 -6.54 32.65
C TRP A 275 3.18 -5.98 33.03
N ASN A 276 2.22 -5.99 32.11
CA ASN A 276 0.88 -5.45 32.31
C ASN A 276 0.11 -6.19 33.42
N ASN A 277 0.35 -7.50 33.56
CA ASN A 277 -0.22 -8.33 34.62
C ASN A 277 0.51 -8.19 35.97
N GLY A 278 1.58 -7.39 36.03
CA GLY A 278 2.35 -7.16 37.26
C GLY A 278 3.22 -8.32 37.70
N HIS A 279 3.48 -9.30 36.83
CA HIS A 279 4.43 -10.39 37.07
C HIS A 279 5.88 -9.88 37.02
N LEU A 280 6.16 -8.94 36.11
CA LEU A 280 7.44 -8.24 36.06
C LEU A 280 7.40 -7.02 36.97
N ARG A 281 7.45 -7.22 38.28
CA ARG A 281 7.62 -6.09 39.20
C ARG A 281 9.04 -5.54 39.06
N LEU A 282 9.16 -4.22 38.91
CA LEU A 282 10.40 -3.46 39.09
C LEU A 282 10.85 -3.59 40.55
N SER A 283 11.30 -4.77 40.98
CA SER A 283 11.86 -4.97 42.31
C SER A 283 13.22 -4.29 42.36
N THR A 284 13.25 -2.96 42.55
CA THR A 284 14.42 -2.26 43.09
C THR A 284 14.48 -2.40 44.59
N VAL A 285 13.46 -2.96 45.25
CA VAL A 285 13.51 -3.25 46.68
C VAL A 285 14.47 -4.43 46.84
N PRO A 286 15.71 -4.24 47.34
CA PRO A 286 16.53 -5.36 47.74
C PRO A 286 15.71 -6.17 48.74
N LYS A 287 15.63 -7.48 48.52
CA LYS A 287 15.00 -8.42 49.46
C LYS A 287 15.65 -8.15 50.81
N ALA A 288 14.93 -7.45 51.70
CA ALA A 288 15.45 -7.14 53.02
C ALA A 288 15.72 -8.48 53.70
N LEU A 289 17.01 -8.81 53.87
CA LEU A 289 17.40 -9.85 54.81
C LEU A 289 16.90 -9.40 56.18
N ASN A 290 15.88 -10.10 56.68
CA ASN A 290 15.47 -10.21 58.07
C ASN A 290 15.92 -9.06 59.01
N GLY A 291 15.13 -7.99 59.06
CA GLY A 291 14.83 -7.33 60.34
C GLY A 291 15.60 -6.08 60.75
N LEU A 292 16.35 -5.39 59.87
CA LEU A 292 16.90 -4.06 60.20
C LEU A 292 16.48 -2.99 59.18
N PRO A 293 15.93 -1.84 59.61
CA PRO A 293 15.58 -0.74 58.71
C PRO A 293 16.86 -0.15 58.10
N ASN A 294 16.90 -0.06 56.76
CA ASN A 294 18.03 0.47 56.02
C ASN A 294 18.04 2.00 56.13
N PRO A 295 19.05 2.63 56.76
CA PRO A 295 19.10 4.09 56.94
C PRO A 295 19.34 4.87 55.63
N PHE A 296 19.50 4.18 54.50
CA PHE A 296 19.63 4.78 53.16
C PHE A 296 18.37 4.62 52.29
N GLU A 297 17.22 4.24 52.85
CA GLU A 297 15.94 4.35 52.15
C GLU A 297 15.62 5.83 51.85
N ARG A 298 16.07 6.31 50.68
CA ARG A 298 15.35 7.38 50.01
C ARG A 298 14.01 6.80 49.58
N LYS A 299 12.92 7.35 50.12
CA LYS A 299 11.61 7.32 49.48
C LYS A 299 11.75 7.99 48.11
N GLU A 300 12.22 7.26 47.11
CA GLU A 300 11.91 7.60 45.74
C GLU A 300 10.44 7.24 45.57
N ASP A 301 9.61 8.25 45.32
CA ASP A 301 8.20 8.07 45.00
C ASP A 301 8.12 7.02 43.89
N ILE A 302 7.64 5.82 44.23
CA ILE A 302 7.32 4.79 43.24
C ILE A 302 6.31 5.47 42.31
N PRO A 303 6.66 5.72 41.03
CA PRO A 303 5.77 6.44 40.13
C PRO A 303 4.48 5.63 40.03
N THR A 304 3.46 6.11 40.72
CA THR A 304 2.15 5.50 40.75
C THR A 304 1.49 5.87 39.43
N ALA A 305 1.07 4.83 38.70
CA ALA A 305 0.34 4.86 37.43
C ALA A 305 1.15 5.16 36.14
N SER A 306 1.18 4.13 35.28
CA SER A 306 1.27 4.25 33.81
C SER A 306 2.64 4.56 33.17
N THR A 307 3.73 3.93 33.62
CA THR A 307 4.89 3.80 32.71
C THR A 307 4.57 2.72 31.68
N LYS A 308 4.26 3.14 30.44
CA LYS A 308 4.16 2.28 29.26
C LYS A 308 5.39 1.35 29.21
N PHE A 309 5.18 0.06 28.94
CA PHE A 309 6.27 -0.91 28.80
C PHE A 309 7.31 -0.41 27.77
N ASP A 310 8.58 -0.37 28.18
CA ASP A 310 9.70 -0.05 27.31
C ASP A 310 10.69 -1.22 27.33
N LEU A 311 10.65 -2.01 26.24
CA LEU A 311 11.49 -3.19 26.04
C LEU A 311 12.98 -2.88 26.26
N LEU A 312 13.47 -1.72 25.82
CA LEU A 312 14.89 -1.41 25.92
C LEU A 312 15.32 -1.08 27.35
N SER A 313 14.46 -0.40 28.11
CA SER A 313 14.69 -0.16 29.53
C SER A 313 14.68 -1.48 30.32
N ASP A 314 13.78 -2.41 29.98
CA ASP A 314 13.72 -3.75 30.58
C ASP A 314 14.99 -4.57 30.24
N ILE A 315 15.45 -4.57 28.97
CA ILE A 315 16.72 -5.20 28.56
C ILE A 315 17.92 -4.62 29.31
N ARG A 316 17.99 -3.31 29.50
CA ARG A 316 19.12 -2.66 30.21
C ARG A 316 19.18 -3.03 31.70
N ARG A 317 18.02 -3.33 32.28
CA ARG A 317 17.86 -3.64 33.70
C ARG A 317 18.11 -5.11 34.01
N PHE A 318 17.70 -6.01 33.12
CA PHE A 318 17.81 -7.46 33.31
C PHE A 318 18.45 -8.15 32.10
N PRO A 319 19.65 -7.75 31.67
CA PRO A 319 20.22 -8.21 30.40
C PRO A 319 20.42 -9.73 30.32
N GLU A 320 20.70 -10.38 31.46
CA GLU A 320 20.82 -11.84 31.59
C GLU A 320 19.54 -12.59 31.19
N HIS A 321 18.36 -11.98 31.35
CA HIS A 321 17.08 -12.60 30.96
C HIS A 321 16.80 -12.54 29.46
N TYR A 322 17.61 -11.80 28.70
CA TYR A 322 17.43 -11.59 27.27
C TYR A 322 18.49 -12.26 26.41
N VAL A 323 19.58 -12.76 27.00
CA VAL A 323 20.65 -13.42 26.24
C VAL A 323 20.07 -14.59 25.42
N GLY A 324 20.24 -14.52 24.10
CA GLY A 324 19.69 -15.50 23.15
C GLY A 324 18.17 -15.45 22.94
N ARG A 325 17.51 -14.37 23.36
CA ARG A 325 16.08 -14.14 23.13
C ARG A 325 15.88 -13.19 21.95
N PRO A 326 14.88 -13.44 21.10
CA PRO A 326 14.64 -12.63 19.91
C PRO A 326 14.02 -11.28 20.28
N VAL A 327 14.42 -10.24 19.55
CA VAL A 327 13.93 -8.87 19.72
C VAL A 327 13.65 -8.22 18.36
N VAL A 328 12.65 -7.33 18.35
CA VAL A 328 12.32 -6.48 17.21
C VAL A 328 12.41 -5.02 17.63
N ILE A 329 13.27 -4.24 16.99
CA ILE A 329 13.50 -2.83 17.33
C ILE A 329 13.50 -2.00 16.05
N TYR A 330 12.88 -0.81 16.12
CA TYR A 330 12.93 0.19 15.05
C TYR A 330 13.84 1.33 15.48
N GLY A 331 14.71 1.79 14.59
CA GLY A 331 15.66 2.84 14.92
C GLY A 331 16.42 3.36 13.72
N ARG A 332 17.41 4.22 13.94
CA ARG A 332 18.36 4.61 12.90
C ARG A 332 19.71 3.96 13.19
N TYR A 333 20.19 3.18 12.25
CA TYR A 333 21.46 2.46 12.33
C TYR A 333 22.57 3.26 11.67
N SER A 334 23.66 3.45 12.42
CA SER A 334 24.89 4.08 11.97
C SER A 334 25.98 3.02 12.00
N ALA A 335 26.45 2.61 10.82
CA ALA A 335 27.52 1.63 10.69
C ALA A 335 28.83 2.14 11.30
N GLY A 336 29.56 1.25 11.96
CA GLY A 336 30.84 1.52 12.57
C GLY A 336 31.93 0.68 11.91
N SER A 337 32.51 -0.22 12.69
CA SER A 337 33.66 -1.04 12.29
C SER A 337 33.26 -2.47 11.95
N ILE A 338 34.00 -3.09 11.04
CA ILE A 338 33.91 -4.54 10.81
C ILE A 338 34.63 -5.24 11.96
N ILE A 339 33.97 -6.22 12.58
CA ILE A 339 34.54 -7.14 13.56
C ILE A 339 34.66 -8.53 12.92
N ARG A 340 35.66 -9.29 13.33
CA ARG A 340 35.94 -10.65 12.84
C ARG A 340 35.97 -11.58 14.05
N LEU A 341 35.04 -12.52 14.12
CA LEU A 341 34.91 -13.44 15.25
C LEU A 341 35.70 -14.73 15.01
N GLY A 342 36.55 -15.07 15.99
CA GLY A 342 37.42 -16.25 16.04
C GLY A 342 38.41 -16.36 14.88
N ALA A 343 38.93 -15.20 14.46
CA ALA A 343 40.25 -15.11 13.89
C ALA A 343 41.26 -15.22 15.05
N ASP A 344 41.55 -16.44 15.50
CA ASP A 344 42.62 -16.63 16.47
C ASP A 344 43.91 -16.07 15.89
N LYS A 345 44.45 -15.04 16.54
CA LYS A 345 45.70 -14.39 16.11
C LYS A 345 46.91 -15.34 16.17
N GLU A 346 46.80 -16.45 16.89
CA GLU A 346 47.88 -17.43 17.06
C GLU A 346 47.97 -18.46 15.92
N PHE A 347 46.87 -18.72 15.17
CA PHE A 347 46.87 -19.72 14.09
C PHE A 347 47.23 -19.16 12.70
N VAL A 348 47.32 -17.85 12.54
CA VAL A 348 47.64 -17.22 11.23
C VAL A 348 49.12 -17.36 10.85
N ASN A 349 49.99 -17.84 11.75
CA ASN A 349 51.41 -18.04 11.48
C ASN A 349 51.83 -19.50 11.23
N SER A 350 50.89 -20.46 11.15
CA SER A 350 51.24 -21.78 10.62
C SER A 350 51.15 -21.73 9.10
N ASP A 351 52.30 -21.60 8.42
CA ASP A 351 52.49 -21.72 6.97
C ASP A 351 52.17 -23.13 6.43
N SER A 352 51.13 -23.79 6.94
CA SER A 352 50.64 -25.05 6.39
C SER A 352 49.93 -24.76 5.08
N GLU A 353 50.71 -24.63 4.00
CA GLU A 353 50.30 -24.76 2.61
C GLU A 353 49.81 -26.22 2.36
N GLY A 354 48.66 -26.56 2.94
CA GLY A 354 47.91 -27.78 2.65
C GLY A 354 46.72 -27.43 1.73
N PRO A 355 46.55 -28.12 0.59
CA PRO A 355 45.46 -27.85 -0.33
C PRO A 355 44.15 -28.51 0.17
N ASP A 356 43.08 -27.71 0.17
CA ASP A 356 41.67 -28.11 -0.04
C ASP A 356 40.81 -28.73 1.10
N ASP A 357 41.24 -28.74 2.37
CA ASP A 357 40.29 -29.03 3.46
C ASP A 357 39.54 -27.77 3.91
N ASP A 358 38.39 -27.53 3.27
CA ASP A 358 37.42 -26.43 3.47
C ASP A 358 36.72 -26.42 4.87
N ASP A 359 37.27 -27.18 5.83
CA ASP A 359 36.76 -27.39 7.20
C ASP A 359 37.44 -26.47 8.25
N GLY A 360 38.30 -25.54 7.81
CA GLY A 360 38.86 -24.52 8.69
C GLY A 360 37.77 -23.69 9.39
N PRO A 361 38.00 -23.25 10.65
CA PRO A 361 37.02 -22.46 11.38
C PRO A 361 36.67 -21.18 10.60
N LYS A 362 35.44 -21.12 10.10
CA LYS A 362 34.99 -20.02 9.24
C LYS A 362 35.06 -18.71 10.01
N GLU A 363 35.92 -17.81 9.55
CA GLU A 363 35.99 -16.44 10.06
C GLU A 363 34.66 -15.73 9.78
N ILE A 364 33.92 -15.37 10.84
CA ILE A 364 32.66 -14.66 10.70
C ILE A 364 32.94 -13.15 10.77
N SER A 365 32.78 -12.47 9.65
CA SER A 365 32.81 -11.00 9.61
C SER A 365 31.43 -10.44 9.92
N LEU A 366 31.35 -9.46 10.83
CA LEU A 366 30.13 -8.71 11.16
C LEU A 366 30.40 -7.21 11.05
N MET A 367 29.41 -6.44 10.61
CA MET A 367 29.42 -4.99 10.70
C MET A 367 28.85 -4.59 12.06
N ARG A 368 29.68 -3.97 12.91
CA ARG A 368 29.25 -3.40 14.20
C ARG A 368 28.87 -1.94 14.01
N GLY A 369 27.67 -1.57 14.45
CA GLY A 369 27.18 -0.20 14.41
C GLY A 369 26.42 0.18 15.67
N SER A 370 25.91 1.41 15.68
CA SER A 370 25.04 1.93 16.74
C SER A 370 23.62 2.11 16.22
N LEU A 371 22.65 1.70 17.01
CA LEU A 371 21.23 1.94 16.75
C LEU A 371 20.76 3.08 17.64
N SER A 372 20.06 4.05 17.06
CA SER A 372 19.46 5.19 17.76
C SER A 372 17.95 5.25 17.55
N THR A 373 17.23 6.08 18.31
CA THR A 373 15.79 6.32 18.08
C THR A 373 15.53 6.84 16.67
N LEU A 374 14.33 6.59 16.13
CA LEU A 374 13.94 7.13 14.81
C LEU A 374 13.98 8.67 14.76
N ALA A 375 13.68 9.34 15.87
CA ALA A 375 13.79 10.79 16.02
C ALA A 375 15.26 11.29 16.15
N GLY A 376 16.23 10.39 16.31
CA GLY A 376 17.63 10.71 16.57
C GLY A 376 17.93 11.01 18.03
N GLY A 377 19.22 11.07 18.36
CA GLY A 377 19.74 11.49 19.66
C GLY A 377 20.14 10.32 20.57
N MET A 378 19.18 9.59 21.13
CA MET A 378 19.50 8.54 22.10
C MET A 378 19.93 7.25 21.39
N GLN A 379 21.13 6.76 21.71
CA GLN A 379 21.55 5.42 21.31
C GLN A 379 20.79 4.36 22.09
N LEU A 380 20.13 3.48 21.35
CA LEU A 380 19.32 2.38 21.85
C LEU A 380 20.18 1.16 22.16
N ALA A 381 21.01 0.75 21.19
CA ALA A 381 21.76 -0.50 21.20
C ALA A 381 23.06 -0.41 20.37
N VAL A 382 23.99 -1.33 20.61
CA VAL A 382 25.04 -1.69 19.67
C VAL A 382 24.53 -2.87 18.86
N VAL A 383 24.66 -2.83 17.54
CA VAL A 383 24.10 -3.85 16.65
C VAL A 383 25.21 -4.41 15.77
N ASP A 384 25.37 -5.73 15.79
CA ASP A 384 26.22 -6.47 14.87
C ASP A 384 25.35 -7.10 13.79
N THR A 385 25.70 -6.97 12.51
CA THR A 385 24.93 -7.54 11.40
C THR A 385 25.83 -8.16 10.34
N GLN A 386 25.34 -9.15 9.62
CA GLN A 386 26.02 -9.73 8.45
C GLN A 386 25.75 -8.96 7.15
N GLY A 387 24.75 -8.08 7.12
CA GLY A 387 24.40 -7.32 5.92
C GLY A 387 23.26 -6.33 6.16
N LEU A 388 22.88 -5.61 5.10
CA LEU A 388 21.73 -4.71 5.09
C LEU A 388 20.78 -5.12 3.97
N GLN A 389 19.53 -5.40 4.30
CA GLN A 389 18.48 -5.67 3.33
C GLN A 389 17.89 -4.35 2.84
N THR A 390 18.03 -4.07 1.54
CA THR A 390 17.47 -2.87 0.91
C THR A 390 16.08 -3.15 0.33
N PRO A 391 15.29 -2.11 0.01
CA PRO A 391 13.95 -2.24 -0.57
C PRO A 391 13.96 -2.78 -2.00
N ASP A 392 15.04 -2.55 -2.74
CA ASP A 392 15.27 -3.09 -4.09
C ASP A 392 15.82 -4.53 -4.04
N ASP A 393 15.61 -5.19 -2.90
CA ASP A 393 15.80 -6.62 -2.70
C ASP A 393 17.27 -7.08 -2.77
N GLY A 394 18.21 -6.14 -2.63
CA GLY A 394 19.63 -6.41 -2.47
C GLY A 394 19.98 -6.62 -1.00
N VAL A 395 20.56 -7.78 -0.66
CA VAL A 395 21.34 -7.91 0.58
C VAL A 395 22.70 -7.28 0.29
N LEU A 396 22.92 -6.06 0.76
CA LEU A 396 24.23 -5.44 0.69
C LEU A 396 25.16 -6.20 1.63
N SER A 397 26.22 -6.76 1.07
CA SER A 397 27.28 -7.37 1.84
C SER A 397 28.00 -6.31 2.69
N ILE A 398 28.73 -6.75 3.71
CA ILE A 398 29.54 -5.87 4.58
C ILE A 398 30.48 -4.97 3.76
N ARG A 399 30.95 -5.45 2.60
CA ARG A 399 31.88 -4.71 1.71
C ARG A 399 31.18 -3.64 0.88
N GLU A 400 29.89 -3.80 0.63
CA GLU A 400 29.06 -2.89 -0.16
C GLU A 400 28.31 -1.88 0.72
N TRP A 401 28.66 -1.82 2.00
CA TRP A 401 28.02 -0.90 2.92
C TRP A 401 28.16 0.54 2.41
N PRO A 402 27.08 1.34 2.38
CA PRO A 402 27.14 2.70 1.87
C PRO A 402 28.08 3.55 2.73
N ALA A 403 29.32 3.73 2.25
CA ALA A 403 30.31 4.58 2.89
C ALA A 403 29.78 6.03 2.96
N GLY A 404 29.86 6.64 4.14
CA GLY A 404 29.51 8.06 4.34
C GLY A 404 28.03 8.37 4.59
N LYS A 405 27.11 7.40 4.58
CA LYS A 405 25.74 7.65 5.10
C LYS A 405 25.78 7.66 6.63
N SER A 406 25.45 8.81 7.23
CA SER A 406 25.57 9.02 8.68
C SER A 406 24.62 8.14 9.50
N SER A 407 23.43 7.80 8.98
CA SER A 407 22.45 6.96 9.67
C SER A 407 21.27 6.56 8.77
N ILE A 408 20.88 5.28 8.76
CA ILE A 408 19.80 4.71 7.93
C ILE A 408 18.64 4.26 8.84
N PRO A 409 17.37 4.64 8.58
CA PRO A 409 16.24 4.10 9.35
C PRO A 409 16.09 2.61 9.06
N VAL A 410 16.02 1.78 10.10
CA VAL A 410 16.00 0.33 9.98
C VAL A 410 15.02 -0.34 10.93
N LEU A 411 14.59 -1.53 10.53
CA LEU A 411 14.02 -2.56 11.37
C LEU A 411 15.12 -3.57 11.70
N VAL A 412 15.33 -3.81 12.98
CA VAL A 412 16.27 -4.79 13.53
C VAL A 412 15.47 -5.99 14.02
N LYS A 413 15.70 -7.17 13.42
CA LYS A 413 15.29 -8.46 13.99
C LYS A 413 16.55 -9.22 14.38
N GLY A 414 16.70 -9.49 15.67
CA GLY A 414 17.95 -10.04 16.20
C GLY A 414 17.81 -10.65 17.58
N TRP A 415 18.94 -10.96 18.20
CA TRP A 415 19.04 -11.55 19.54
C TRP A 415 19.94 -10.69 20.41
N VAL A 416 19.55 -10.54 21.67
CA VAL A 416 20.42 -9.88 22.65
C VAL A 416 21.58 -10.81 22.98
N VAL A 417 22.80 -10.29 22.87
CA VAL A 417 24.05 -11.02 23.14
C VAL A 417 24.48 -10.75 24.57
N LYS A 418 24.71 -9.47 24.90
CA LYS A 418 25.06 -9.04 26.27
C LYS A 418 24.72 -7.58 26.50
N LYS A 419 24.98 -7.11 27.72
CA LYS A 419 24.99 -5.67 28.02
C LYS A 419 26.41 -5.14 27.76
N TRP A 420 26.55 -4.36 26.70
CA TRP A 420 27.77 -3.68 26.29
C TRP A 420 27.81 -2.29 26.93
N ASP A 421 28.62 -2.14 27.98
CA ASP A 421 28.61 -0.92 28.80
C ASP A 421 27.20 -0.66 29.37
N GLN A 422 26.49 0.41 28.96
CA GLN A 422 25.09 0.67 29.38
C GLN A 422 24.04 0.30 28.33
N ARG A 423 24.45 -0.31 27.23
CA ARG A 423 23.60 -0.58 26.06
C ARG A 423 23.53 -2.07 25.77
N PRO A 424 22.41 -2.60 25.26
CA PRO A 424 22.40 -3.97 24.75
C PRO A 424 23.27 -4.07 23.49
N LEU A 425 24.07 -5.14 23.40
CA LEU A 425 24.63 -5.65 22.16
C LEU A 425 23.63 -6.62 21.56
N ILE A 426 23.26 -6.40 20.30
CA ILE A 426 22.28 -7.21 19.58
C ILE A 426 22.93 -7.76 18.32
N TYR A 427 22.91 -9.08 18.16
CA TYR A 427 23.20 -9.70 16.87
C TYR A 427 21.94 -9.65 16.00
N CYS A 428 22.03 -9.03 14.85
CA CYS A 428 20.92 -8.82 13.94
C CYS A 428 20.95 -9.85 12.81
N GLU A 429 19.94 -10.72 12.75
CA GLU A 429 19.73 -11.62 11.60
C GLU A 429 19.33 -10.85 10.36
N SER A 430 18.40 -9.92 10.57
CA SER A 430 17.72 -9.22 9.50
C SER A 430 17.67 -7.74 9.85
N LEU A 431 18.59 -7.01 9.25
CA LEU A 431 18.64 -5.56 9.30
C LEU A 431 17.99 -5.02 8.02
N ARG A 432 16.75 -4.54 8.12
CA ARG A 432 15.95 -4.09 6.99
C ARG A 432 15.89 -2.58 6.94
N GLU A 433 16.22 -1.98 5.80
CA GLU A 433 16.05 -0.54 5.59
C GLU A 433 14.55 -0.17 5.55
N LEU A 434 14.13 0.72 6.45
CA LEU A 434 12.77 1.27 6.43
C LEU A 434 12.68 2.29 5.30
N SER A 435 12.09 1.87 4.19
CA SER A 435 11.86 2.72 3.03
C SER A 435 10.37 2.97 2.79
N PRO A 436 9.99 4.14 2.23
CA PRO A 436 8.64 4.37 1.72
C PRO A 436 8.18 3.34 0.67
N GLN A 437 9.12 2.63 0.03
CA GLN A 437 8.85 1.42 -0.76
C GLN A 437 9.04 0.19 0.13
N PRO A 438 7.99 -0.62 0.37
CA PRO A 438 8.14 -1.91 1.04
C PRO A 438 9.07 -2.86 0.29
N HIS A 439 9.59 -3.88 0.98
CA HIS A 439 10.44 -4.91 0.39
C HIS A 439 9.64 -5.75 -0.63
N ALA A 440 9.70 -5.36 -1.90
CA ALA A 440 8.78 -5.85 -2.91
C ALA A 440 8.97 -7.34 -3.22
N GLN A 441 10.21 -7.82 -3.28
CA GLN A 441 10.48 -9.25 -3.44
C GLN A 441 10.01 -10.05 -2.22
N LEU A 442 10.13 -9.50 -1.01
CA LEU A 442 9.67 -10.19 0.19
C LEU A 442 8.16 -10.37 0.17
N VAL A 443 7.41 -9.34 -0.23
CA VAL A 443 5.96 -9.44 -0.44
C VAL A 443 5.64 -10.48 -1.51
N ARG A 444 6.29 -10.43 -2.68
CA ARG A 444 6.07 -11.39 -3.78
C ARG A 444 6.37 -12.83 -3.39
N GLN A 445 7.45 -13.07 -2.65
CA GLN A 445 7.87 -14.41 -2.24
C GLN A 445 6.95 -15.00 -1.16
N ASN A 446 6.38 -14.15 -0.30
CA ASN A 446 5.62 -14.60 0.88
C ASN A 446 4.12 -14.33 0.77
N THR A 447 3.60 -14.16 -0.44
CA THR A 447 2.17 -14.03 -0.67
C THR A 447 1.69 -14.94 -1.80
N VAL A 448 0.50 -15.49 -1.62
CA VAL A 448 -0.15 -16.38 -2.57
C VAL A 448 -1.23 -15.58 -3.31
N GLU A 449 -1.03 -15.41 -4.60
CA GLU A 449 -1.97 -14.72 -5.49
C GLU A 449 -3.35 -15.39 -5.51
N LYS A 450 -4.41 -14.58 -5.65
CA LYS A 450 -5.82 -15.03 -5.74
C LYS A 450 -6.25 -15.93 -4.58
N SER A 451 -5.82 -15.58 -3.36
CA SER A 451 -6.23 -16.27 -2.14
C SER A 451 -6.74 -15.28 -1.10
N ARG A 452 -7.47 -15.77 -0.10
CA ARG A 452 -7.72 -15.01 1.14
C ARG A 452 -6.40 -14.76 1.85
N LEU A 453 -6.38 -13.80 2.78
CA LEU A 453 -5.20 -13.60 3.63
C LEU A 453 -4.99 -14.87 4.46
N GLN A 454 -3.90 -15.58 4.21
CA GLN A 454 -3.52 -16.80 4.91
C GLN A 454 -2.79 -16.46 6.20
N LYS A 455 -2.77 -17.39 7.16
CA LYS A 455 -2.12 -17.18 8.46
C LYS A 455 -0.61 -16.96 8.30
N GLU A 456 -0.02 -17.61 7.32
CA GLU A 456 1.40 -17.57 6.95
C GLU A 456 1.81 -16.22 6.37
N GLU A 457 0.87 -15.47 5.77
CA GLU A 457 1.12 -14.15 5.18
C GLU A 457 0.95 -13.01 6.20
N THR A 458 0.38 -13.31 7.39
CA THR A 458 0.03 -12.26 8.37
C THR A 458 1.24 -11.46 8.84
N TRP A 459 2.40 -12.09 9.04
CA TRP A 459 3.60 -11.38 9.50
C TRP A 459 4.06 -10.33 8.47
N ILE A 460 4.12 -10.69 7.18
CA ILE A 460 4.56 -9.76 6.12
C ILE A 460 3.51 -8.70 5.86
N TYR A 461 2.22 -9.04 6.04
CA TYR A 461 1.12 -8.09 6.01
C TYR A 461 1.28 -6.99 7.08
N TYR A 462 1.48 -7.36 8.35
CA TYR A 462 1.63 -6.38 9.44
C TYR A 462 2.96 -5.64 9.38
N GLU A 463 4.03 -6.29 8.92
CA GLU A 463 5.32 -5.64 8.73
C GLU A 463 5.24 -4.56 7.63
N THR A 464 4.60 -4.88 6.50
CA THR A 464 4.35 -3.91 5.42
C THR A 464 3.54 -2.72 5.94
N LEU A 465 2.49 -2.97 6.73
CA LEU A 465 1.67 -1.92 7.31
C LEU A 465 2.48 -1.00 8.24
N ARG A 466 3.27 -1.57 9.15
CA ARG A 466 4.14 -0.80 10.07
C ARG A 466 5.18 0.02 9.30
N GLN A 467 5.79 -0.55 8.26
CA GLN A 467 6.74 0.17 7.43
C GLN A 467 6.11 1.40 6.76
N LEU A 468 4.88 1.25 6.24
CA LEU A 468 4.15 2.36 5.62
C LEU A 468 3.68 3.42 6.65
N GLU A 469 3.42 3.04 7.90
CA GLU A 469 3.13 3.99 8.99
C GLU A 469 4.36 4.83 9.38
N LEU A 470 5.54 4.21 9.41
CA LEU A 470 6.77 4.86 9.86
C LEU A 470 7.42 5.74 8.78
N THR A 471 6.99 5.61 7.53
CA THR A 471 7.60 6.28 6.38
C THR A 471 6.74 7.45 5.88
N SER A 472 7.38 8.41 5.20
CA SER A 472 6.69 9.63 4.78
C SER A 472 5.68 9.37 3.66
N LYS A 473 4.40 9.68 3.91
CA LYS A 473 3.32 9.63 2.90
C LYS A 473 3.63 10.43 1.63
N SER A 474 4.28 11.60 1.76
CA SER A 474 4.62 12.42 0.58
C SER A 474 5.66 11.74 -0.30
N VAL A 475 6.62 11.03 0.30
CA VAL A 475 7.62 10.26 -0.45
C VAL A 475 6.99 9.01 -1.04
N GLN A 476 6.10 8.32 -0.32
CA GLN A 476 5.32 7.19 -0.86
C GLN A 476 4.56 7.61 -2.13
N LYS A 477 3.90 8.78 -2.12
CA LYS A 477 3.22 9.34 -3.30
C LYS A 477 4.16 9.60 -4.47
N GLN A 478 5.36 10.14 -4.20
CA GLN A 478 6.36 10.38 -5.23
C GLN A 478 6.85 9.07 -5.86
N ILE A 479 7.11 8.03 -5.05
CA ILE A 479 7.50 6.71 -5.56
C ILE A 479 6.36 6.11 -6.37
N ALA A 480 5.11 6.15 -5.89
CA ALA A 480 3.95 5.65 -6.62
C ALA A 480 3.79 6.35 -7.99
N ALA A 481 3.96 7.67 -8.03
CA ALA A 481 3.93 8.42 -9.28
C ALA A 481 5.09 8.03 -10.23
N GLU A 482 6.26 7.72 -9.69
CA GLU A 482 7.40 7.28 -10.48
C GLU A 482 7.22 5.87 -11.05
N VAL A 483 6.75 4.91 -10.23
CA VAL A 483 6.37 3.55 -10.67
C VAL A 483 5.35 3.64 -11.82
N LEU A 484 4.34 4.50 -11.68
CA LEU A 484 3.33 4.73 -12.71
C LEU A 484 3.93 5.29 -14.01
N ARG A 485 4.83 6.28 -13.93
CA ARG A 485 5.53 6.82 -15.11
C ARG A 485 6.38 5.75 -15.80
N GLN A 486 7.11 4.95 -15.03
CA GLN A 486 7.91 3.84 -15.56
C GLN A 486 7.02 2.83 -16.29
N ARG A 487 5.86 2.50 -15.71
CA ARG A 487 4.88 1.62 -16.36
C ARG A 487 4.34 2.20 -17.66
N ILE A 488 3.96 3.48 -17.69
CA ILE A 488 3.50 4.17 -18.92
C ILE A 488 4.59 4.12 -20.02
N ASN A 489 5.84 4.39 -19.65
CA ASN A 489 6.98 4.31 -20.59
C ASN A 489 7.18 2.90 -21.13
N HIS A 490 7.10 1.89 -20.26
CA HIS A 490 7.20 0.49 -20.64
C HIS A 490 6.08 0.08 -21.61
N LEU A 491 4.83 0.46 -21.34
CA LEU A 491 3.69 0.19 -22.22
C LEU A 491 3.87 0.84 -23.60
N MET A 492 4.37 2.07 -23.65
CA MET A 492 4.67 2.77 -24.89
C MET A 492 5.74 2.04 -25.71
N GLN A 493 6.84 1.60 -25.08
CA GLN A 493 7.90 0.81 -25.72
C GLN A 493 7.37 -0.55 -26.22
N HIS A 494 6.58 -1.23 -25.40
CA HIS A 494 5.98 -2.52 -25.74
C HIS A 494 5.07 -2.41 -26.96
N ILE A 495 4.24 -1.37 -27.05
CA ILE A 495 3.34 -1.15 -28.20
C ILE A 495 4.12 -0.82 -29.48
N GLN A 496 5.21 -0.05 -29.37
CA GLN A 496 6.10 0.21 -30.50
C GLN A 496 6.75 -1.09 -31.00
N LYS A 497 7.30 -1.89 -30.08
CA LYS A 497 7.90 -3.20 -30.39
C LYS A 497 6.90 -4.13 -31.07
N ARG A 498 5.71 -4.32 -30.49
CA ARG A 498 4.66 -5.18 -31.08
C ARG A 498 4.23 -4.70 -32.46
N THR A 499 4.04 -3.39 -32.64
CA THR A 499 3.69 -2.84 -33.96
C THR A 499 4.79 -3.09 -34.99
N SER A 500 6.07 -2.94 -34.60
CA SER A 500 7.20 -3.24 -35.50
C SER A 500 7.23 -4.71 -35.92
N GLN A 501 6.90 -5.63 -35.00
CA GLN A 501 6.78 -7.06 -35.28
C GLN A 501 5.61 -7.33 -36.24
N ASP A 502 4.43 -6.76 -35.98
CA ASP A 502 3.25 -6.92 -36.84
C ASP A 502 3.49 -6.40 -38.27
N VAL A 503 4.20 -5.27 -38.41
CA VAL A 503 4.61 -4.73 -39.71
C VAL A 503 5.62 -5.65 -40.39
N ALA A 504 6.57 -6.23 -39.65
CA ALA A 504 7.53 -7.20 -40.19
C ALA A 504 6.82 -8.48 -40.66
N THR A 505 5.87 -9.02 -39.88
CA THR A 505 5.05 -10.17 -40.26
C THR A 505 4.20 -9.89 -41.49
N ALA A 506 3.57 -8.71 -41.60
CA ALA A 506 2.84 -8.31 -42.80
C ALA A 506 3.78 -8.22 -44.01
N THR A 507 4.98 -7.67 -43.83
CA THR A 507 5.99 -7.57 -44.89
C THR A 507 6.48 -8.96 -45.33
N GLN A 508 6.67 -9.90 -44.40
CA GLN A 508 7.04 -11.27 -44.72
C GLN A 508 5.91 -11.99 -45.47
N ALA A 509 4.65 -11.82 -45.05
CA ALA A 509 3.51 -12.39 -45.77
C ALA A 509 3.40 -11.87 -47.21
N PHE A 510 3.79 -10.62 -47.45
CA PHE A 510 3.90 -10.06 -48.80
C PHE A 510 5.02 -10.73 -49.61
N LYS A 511 6.21 -10.91 -49.01
CA LYS A 511 7.33 -11.64 -49.66
C LYS A 511 6.97 -13.08 -50.01
N ASP A 512 6.17 -13.74 -49.17
CA ASP A 512 5.68 -15.10 -49.39
C ASP A 512 4.57 -15.18 -50.47
N GLY A 513 4.13 -14.05 -51.05
CA GLY A 513 3.03 -14.01 -52.02
C GLY A 513 1.65 -14.25 -51.42
N LYS A 514 1.51 -14.25 -50.08
CA LYS A 514 0.23 -14.49 -49.38
C LYS A 514 -0.70 -13.28 -49.40
N ILE A 515 -0.16 -12.09 -49.58
CA ILE A 515 -0.93 -10.84 -49.67
C ILE A 515 -0.43 -10.00 -50.84
N THR A 516 -1.33 -9.21 -51.41
CA THR A 516 -1.01 -8.26 -52.48
C THR A 516 -0.32 -7.01 -51.92
N GLU A 517 0.37 -6.25 -52.78
CA GLU A 517 1.02 -4.99 -52.39
C GLU A 517 0.01 -3.96 -51.83
N SER A 518 -1.18 -3.87 -52.44
CA SER A 518 -2.26 -2.99 -51.98
C SER A 518 -2.75 -3.34 -50.58
N GLU A 519 -2.73 -4.63 -50.22
CA GLU A 519 -3.11 -5.11 -48.89
C GLU A 519 -2.01 -4.85 -47.86
N LEU A 520 -0.74 -5.02 -48.24
CA LEU A 520 0.40 -4.64 -47.39
C LEU A 520 0.35 -3.15 -47.04
N GLY A 521 0.14 -2.29 -48.04
CA GLY A 521 0.02 -0.85 -47.84
C GLY A 521 -1.12 -0.48 -46.89
N ARG A 522 -2.32 -1.06 -47.09
CA ARG A 522 -3.48 -0.86 -46.21
C ARG A 522 -3.23 -1.37 -44.79
N LYS A 523 -2.68 -2.58 -44.62
CA LYS A 523 -2.35 -3.16 -43.30
C LYS A 523 -1.32 -2.31 -42.56
N LYS A 524 -0.22 -1.93 -43.22
CA LYS A 524 0.84 -1.10 -42.64
C LYS A 524 0.31 0.28 -42.21
N ALA A 525 -0.48 0.95 -43.06
CA ALA A 525 -1.09 2.23 -42.74
C ALA A 525 -2.05 2.12 -41.54
N GLY A 526 -2.86 1.05 -41.48
CA GLY A 526 -3.75 0.77 -40.36
C GLY A 526 -3.00 0.55 -39.04
N LEU A 527 -1.92 -0.24 -39.06
CA LEU A 527 -1.06 -0.49 -37.90
C LEU A 527 -0.39 0.80 -37.41
N LEU A 528 0.16 1.61 -38.31
CA LEU A 528 0.78 2.90 -37.96
C LEU A 528 -0.23 3.90 -37.40
N ARG A 529 -1.46 3.96 -37.94
CA ARG A 529 -2.53 4.80 -37.38
C ARG A 529 -2.89 4.39 -35.95
N ARG A 530 -3.02 3.08 -35.67
CA ARG A 530 -3.28 2.55 -34.32
C ARG A 530 -2.12 2.86 -33.37
N LEU A 531 -0.87 2.68 -33.81
CA LEU A 531 0.32 3.03 -33.03
C LEU A 531 0.34 4.51 -32.66
N ASN A 532 0.16 5.41 -33.63
CA ASN A 532 0.16 6.85 -33.38
C ASN A 532 -0.94 7.27 -32.40
N SER A 533 -2.14 6.69 -32.54
CA SER A 533 -3.26 6.95 -31.63
C SER A 533 -2.96 6.50 -30.19
N ARG A 534 -2.40 5.28 -30.03
CA ARG A 534 -2.02 4.74 -28.72
C ARG A 534 -0.85 5.51 -28.09
N VAL A 535 0.19 5.83 -28.86
CA VAL A 535 1.33 6.61 -28.37
C VAL A 535 0.88 8.02 -27.96
N ALA A 536 -0.04 8.65 -28.70
CA ALA A 536 -0.62 9.93 -28.29
C ALA A 536 -1.38 9.84 -26.96
N LEU A 537 -2.16 8.76 -26.75
CA LEU A 537 -2.84 8.49 -25.48
C LEU A 537 -1.84 8.34 -24.32
N TYR A 538 -0.80 7.51 -24.46
CA TYR A 538 0.20 7.33 -23.39
C TYR A 538 1.02 8.59 -23.13
N ARG A 539 1.30 9.43 -24.15
CA ARG A 539 1.90 10.75 -23.95
C ARG A 539 1.00 11.69 -23.17
N LYS A 540 -0.32 11.61 -23.36
CA LYS A 540 -1.29 12.35 -22.54
C LYS A 540 -1.23 11.88 -21.08
N MET A 541 -1.27 10.57 -20.85
CA MET A 541 -1.16 9.97 -19.51
C MET A 541 0.21 10.25 -18.86
N GLN A 542 1.30 10.32 -19.63
CA GLN A 542 2.61 10.69 -19.10
C GLN A 542 2.62 12.13 -18.54
N ARG A 543 1.86 13.05 -19.16
CA ARG A 543 1.71 14.44 -18.68
C ARG A 543 0.75 14.55 -17.49
N LYS A 544 -0.25 13.66 -17.43
CA LYS A 544 -1.24 13.58 -16.35
C LYS A 544 -1.35 12.13 -15.88
N PRO A 545 -0.42 11.67 -15.03
CA PRO A 545 -0.40 10.27 -14.57
C PRO A 545 -1.70 9.87 -13.87
N ASP A 546 -2.38 10.81 -13.21
CA ASP A 546 -3.65 10.58 -12.50
C ASP A 546 -4.81 10.19 -13.44
N GLU A 547 -4.71 10.45 -14.76
CA GLU A 547 -5.70 9.98 -15.76
C GLU A 547 -5.44 8.52 -16.20
N PHE A 548 -4.36 7.89 -15.73
CA PHE A 548 -4.07 6.48 -16.05
C PHE A 548 -5.00 5.54 -15.26
N GLN A 549 -5.53 4.53 -15.96
CA GLN A 549 -6.41 3.50 -15.40
C GLN A 549 -5.62 2.51 -14.55
N THR A 550 -5.10 2.99 -13.41
CA THR A 550 -4.19 2.24 -12.53
C THR A 550 -4.87 0.98 -11.99
N PHE A 551 -6.17 1.03 -11.68
CA PHE A 551 -6.90 -0.13 -11.23
C PHE A 551 -6.92 -1.24 -12.29
N VAL A 552 -7.27 -0.90 -13.53
CA VAL A 552 -7.36 -1.87 -14.64
C VAL A 552 -6.00 -2.51 -14.92
N ASP A 553 -4.93 -1.70 -15.01
CA ASP A 553 -3.59 -2.20 -15.28
C ASP A 553 -3.05 -3.06 -14.14
N MET A 554 -3.27 -2.64 -12.88
CA MET A 554 -2.88 -3.41 -11.69
C MET A 554 -3.63 -4.75 -11.60
N PHE A 555 -4.90 -4.79 -11.98
CA PHE A 555 -5.68 -6.03 -11.99
C PHE A 555 -5.21 -7.02 -13.08
N GLN A 556 -4.80 -6.50 -14.25
CA GLN A 556 -4.32 -7.31 -15.37
C GLN A 556 -2.87 -7.77 -15.21
N TYR A 557 -2.01 -6.93 -14.62
CA TYR A 557 -0.57 -7.14 -14.48
C TYR A 557 -0.11 -6.99 -13.02
N PRO A 558 -0.67 -7.78 -12.08
CA PRO A 558 -0.41 -7.62 -10.65
C PRO A 558 1.07 -7.78 -10.30
N GLU A 559 1.82 -8.62 -11.02
CA GLU A 559 3.24 -8.86 -10.80
C GLU A 559 4.09 -7.59 -10.90
N VAL A 560 3.66 -6.62 -11.71
CA VAL A 560 4.36 -5.34 -11.89
C VAL A 560 4.24 -4.47 -10.64
N TYR A 561 3.09 -4.52 -9.97
CA TYR A 561 2.75 -3.65 -8.86
C TYR A 561 2.98 -4.30 -7.50
N GLN A 562 3.09 -5.62 -7.43
CA GLN A 562 3.15 -6.35 -6.17
C GLN A 562 4.37 -5.94 -5.36
N GLY A 563 4.13 -5.42 -4.15
CA GLY A 563 5.15 -4.87 -3.27
C GLY A 563 5.48 -3.38 -3.50
N TYR A 564 4.92 -2.76 -4.54
CA TYR A 564 5.16 -1.34 -4.87
C TYR A 564 4.03 -0.44 -4.39
N PRO A 565 4.34 0.81 -4.01
CA PRO A 565 3.31 1.78 -3.69
C PRO A 565 2.55 2.21 -4.96
N VAL A 566 1.24 2.29 -4.85
CA VAL A 566 0.31 2.77 -5.87
C VAL A 566 -0.59 3.84 -5.26
N THR A 567 -1.07 4.78 -6.08
CA THR A 567 -2.05 5.79 -5.67
C THR A 567 -3.35 5.57 -6.43
N LEU A 568 -4.46 5.47 -5.70
CA LEU A 568 -5.81 5.36 -6.24
C LEU A 568 -6.69 6.50 -5.72
N HIS A 569 -7.64 6.92 -6.56
CA HIS A 569 -8.63 7.94 -6.24
C HIS A 569 -10.03 7.38 -6.50
N GLY A 570 -10.96 7.64 -5.59
CA GLY A 570 -12.33 7.16 -5.74
C GLY A 570 -13.22 7.49 -4.55
N HIS A 571 -14.28 6.69 -4.41
CA HIS A 571 -15.22 6.76 -3.29
C HIS A 571 -15.24 5.44 -2.51
N VAL A 572 -15.35 5.54 -1.19
CA VAL A 572 -15.44 4.39 -0.29
C VAL A 572 -16.91 4.11 -0.02
N ARG A 573 -17.34 2.84 -0.18
CA ARG A 573 -18.73 2.44 0.11
C ARG A 573 -18.92 1.68 1.42
N HIS A 574 -17.82 1.18 1.98
CA HIS A 574 -17.89 0.35 3.17
C HIS A 574 -16.60 0.48 3.96
N VAL A 575 -16.73 0.56 5.27
CA VAL A 575 -15.62 0.61 6.22
C VAL A 575 -15.89 -0.41 7.31
N VAL A 576 -15.05 -1.44 7.39
CA VAL A 576 -15.08 -2.44 8.46
C VAL A 576 -13.92 -2.17 9.40
N SER A 577 -14.19 -2.14 10.70
CA SER A 577 -13.13 -2.00 11.70
C SER A 577 -13.01 -3.28 12.51
N TYR A 578 -11.79 -3.77 12.72
CA TYR A 578 -11.51 -4.98 13.51
C TYR A 578 -10.18 -4.84 14.25
N PRO A 579 -10.00 -5.51 15.40
CA PRO A 579 -8.71 -5.53 16.07
C PRO A 579 -7.68 -6.29 15.23
N GLY A 580 -6.47 -5.74 15.11
CA GLY A 580 -5.33 -6.45 14.53
C GLY A 580 -4.84 -7.59 15.43
N ASP A 581 -3.89 -8.40 14.93
CA ASP A 581 -3.27 -9.49 15.70
C ASP A 581 -2.55 -8.93 16.93
N ASP A 582 -2.85 -9.47 18.11
CA ASP A 582 -2.29 -9.01 19.38
C ASP A 582 -0.75 -9.09 19.41
N VAL A 583 -0.19 -10.16 18.85
CA VAL A 583 1.25 -10.41 18.83
C VAL A 583 1.96 -9.52 17.81
N LEU A 584 1.43 -9.46 16.59
CA LEU A 584 2.07 -8.80 15.45
C LEU A 584 1.72 -7.31 15.36
N PHE A 585 0.68 -6.84 16.03
CA PHE A 585 0.17 -5.48 15.90
C PHE A 585 -0.41 -4.88 17.19
N GLY A 586 -0.30 -5.58 18.32
CA GLY A 586 -0.69 -5.07 19.64
C GLY A 586 -2.19 -4.81 19.76
N GLY A 587 -3.03 -5.55 19.02
CA GLY A 587 -4.49 -5.43 19.08
C GLY A 587 -5.03 -4.10 18.57
N ARG A 588 -4.19 -3.25 17.96
CA ARG A 588 -4.61 -1.94 17.41
C ARG A 588 -5.69 -2.15 16.35
N MET A 589 -6.69 -1.26 16.35
CA MET A 589 -7.76 -1.31 15.35
C MET A 589 -7.20 -1.11 13.95
N LEU A 590 -7.67 -1.97 13.04
CA LEU A 590 -7.49 -1.87 11.61
C LEU A 590 -8.82 -1.51 10.98
N HIS A 591 -8.73 -0.77 9.87
CA HIS A 591 -9.86 -0.33 9.08
C HIS A 591 -9.69 -0.88 7.66
N GLU A 592 -10.66 -1.66 7.21
CA GLU A 592 -10.78 -2.16 5.85
C GLU A 592 -11.80 -1.32 5.09
N LEU A 593 -11.35 -0.64 4.03
CA LEU A 593 -12.14 0.24 3.20
C LEU A 593 -12.34 -0.37 1.82
N TRP A 594 -13.57 -0.30 1.33
CA TRP A 594 -13.95 -0.78 0.01
C TRP A 594 -14.01 0.40 -0.95
N LEU A 595 -12.88 0.69 -1.58
CA LEU A 595 -12.67 1.83 -2.49
C LEU A 595 -13.07 1.47 -3.91
N PHE A 596 -13.87 2.30 -4.56
CA PHE A 596 -14.26 2.17 -5.95
C PHE A 596 -13.68 3.35 -6.73
N THR A 597 -12.82 3.05 -7.70
CA THR A 597 -12.27 4.04 -8.63
C THR A 597 -13.18 4.18 -9.85
N ASP A 598 -13.09 5.29 -10.58
CA ASP A 598 -13.91 5.57 -11.76
C ASP A 598 -13.78 4.48 -12.85
N ASP A 599 -12.61 3.84 -12.94
CA ASP A 599 -12.30 2.76 -13.90
C ASP A 599 -12.59 1.35 -13.37
N SER A 600 -12.99 1.19 -12.10
CA SER A 600 -13.20 -0.11 -11.47
C SER A 600 -14.59 -0.74 -11.69
N GLN A 601 -15.52 0.02 -12.25
CA GLN A 601 -16.93 -0.37 -12.43
C GLN A 601 -17.59 -0.77 -11.09
N HIS A 602 -17.78 -2.07 -10.86
CA HIS A 602 -18.39 -2.64 -9.65
C HIS A 602 -17.41 -3.48 -8.82
N ASN A 603 -16.12 -3.46 -9.16
CA ASN A 603 -15.09 -4.22 -8.45
C ASN A 603 -14.38 -3.31 -7.45
N PRO A 604 -14.46 -3.56 -6.13
CA PRO A 604 -13.75 -2.74 -5.16
C PRO A 604 -12.24 -3.00 -5.22
N THR A 605 -11.48 -2.02 -4.75
CA THR A 605 -10.15 -2.21 -4.17
C THR A 605 -10.32 -2.26 -2.66
N VAL A 606 -9.82 -3.34 -2.04
CA VAL A 606 -9.80 -3.48 -0.58
C VAL A 606 -8.57 -2.76 -0.08
N VAL A 607 -8.75 -1.74 0.76
CA VAL A 607 -7.68 -0.95 1.36
C VAL A 607 -7.67 -1.24 2.85
N VAL A 608 -6.55 -1.70 3.41
CA VAL A 608 -6.40 -1.80 4.86
C VAL A 608 -5.44 -0.77 5.40
N THR A 609 -5.87 -0.08 6.45
CA THR A 609 -5.09 0.94 7.14
C THR A 609 -5.33 0.93 8.64
N SER A 610 -4.36 1.36 9.43
CA SER A 610 -4.50 1.50 10.88
C SER A 610 -4.91 2.91 11.34
N GLN A 611 -4.93 3.88 10.41
CA GLN A 611 -5.20 5.28 10.72
C GLN A 611 -6.17 5.87 9.70
N LEU A 612 -7.35 6.23 10.17
CA LEU A 612 -8.29 7.07 9.43
C LEU A 612 -8.05 8.55 9.75
N PRO A 613 -8.29 9.47 8.79
CA PRO A 613 -8.35 10.90 9.07
C PRO A 613 -9.32 11.19 10.22
N PRO A 614 -9.06 12.24 11.01
CA PRO A 614 -10.03 12.69 12.00
C PRO A 614 -11.37 13.01 11.29
N ASP A 615 -12.47 12.67 11.96
CA ASP A 615 -13.84 12.85 11.47
C ASP A 615 -14.22 12.02 10.22
N PHE A 616 -13.40 11.04 9.81
CA PHE A 616 -13.76 10.15 8.71
C PHE A 616 -15.01 9.32 9.06
N PRO A 617 -16.08 9.36 8.25
CA PRO A 617 -17.34 8.68 8.58
C PRO A 617 -17.23 7.18 8.31
N THR A 618 -17.17 6.36 9.36
CA THR A 618 -17.08 4.89 9.22
C THR A 618 -18.43 4.22 8.96
N GLY A 619 -19.55 4.90 9.22
CA GLY A 619 -20.90 4.36 9.07
C GLY A 619 -21.70 4.93 7.89
N ALA A 620 -21.08 5.75 7.04
CA ALA A 620 -21.75 6.33 5.87
C ALA A 620 -21.74 5.33 4.70
N ASP A 621 -22.80 5.35 3.90
CA ASP A 621 -22.94 4.47 2.72
C ASP A 621 -21.95 4.80 1.61
N ILE A 622 -21.63 6.09 1.41
CA ILE A 622 -20.70 6.56 0.38
C ILE A 622 -19.87 7.72 0.91
N VAL A 623 -18.55 7.62 0.76
CA VAL A 623 -17.58 8.65 1.11
C VAL A 623 -16.73 8.96 -0.12
N ASP A 624 -17.01 10.07 -0.77
CA ASP A 624 -16.32 10.50 -1.98
C ASP A 624 -14.95 11.15 -1.71
N ARG A 625 -14.18 11.32 -2.79
CA ARG A 625 -12.89 12.06 -2.81
C ARG A 625 -11.87 11.50 -1.82
N VAL A 626 -11.80 10.17 -1.77
CA VAL A 626 -10.77 9.46 -1.02
C VAL A 626 -9.60 9.18 -1.94
N SER A 627 -8.42 9.56 -1.49
CA SER A 627 -7.14 9.25 -2.12
C SER A 627 -6.38 8.30 -1.21
N VAL A 628 -5.94 7.18 -1.77
CA VAL A 628 -5.16 6.18 -1.04
C VAL A 628 -3.82 6.01 -1.73
N THR A 629 -2.75 6.14 -0.96
CA THR A 629 -1.41 5.72 -1.40
C THR A 629 -0.94 4.60 -0.49
N GLY A 630 -0.66 3.44 -1.07
CA GLY A 630 -0.30 2.25 -0.30
C GLY A 630 0.33 1.18 -1.18
N CYS A 631 0.87 0.14 -0.56
CA CYS A 631 1.48 -0.98 -1.24
C CYS A 631 0.43 -1.91 -1.83
N PHE A 632 0.50 -2.20 -3.13
CA PHE A 632 -0.30 -3.28 -3.70
C PHE A 632 0.26 -4.62 -3.18
N PHE A 633 -0.51 -5.30 -2.33
CA PHE A 633 -0.04 -6.46 -1.59
C PHE A 633 -0.26 -7.75 -2.38
N LYS A 634 -1.49 -7.99 -2.83
CA LYS A 634 -1.87 -9.11 -3.70
C LYS A 634 -3.27 -8.92 -4.28
N ARG A 635 -3.69 -9.82 -5.18
CA ARG A 635 -5.11 -10.02 -5.46
C ARG A 635 -5.78 -10.90 -4.39
N TYR A 636 -6.69 -10.30 -3.65
CA TYR A 636 -7.40 -10.88 -2.52
C TYR A 636 -8.75 -11.46 -2.94
N VAL A 637 -9.04 -12.68 -2.50
CA VAL A 637 -10.37 -13.30 -2.69
C VAL A 637 -11.27 -12.93 -1.53
N TYR A 638 -12.43 -12.37 -1.82
CA TYR A 638 -13.45 -12.05 -0.83
C TYR A 638 -14.77 -12.77 -1.14
N GLY A 639 -15.59 -12.98 -0.11
CA GLY A 639 -16.94 -13.52 -0.29
C GLY A 639 -17.90 -12.41 -0.69
N SER A 640 -18.52 -12.52 -1.86
CA SER A 640 -19.75 -11.79 -2.20
C SER A 640 -20.96 -12.67 -1.90
N GLN A 641 -22.17 -12.09 -1.88
CA GLN A 641 -23.42 -12.83 -1.65
C GLN A 641 -23.57 -14.06 -2.58
N ASP A 642 -23.22 -13.90 -3.86
CA ASP A 642 -23.43 -14.95 -4.86
C ASP A 642 -22.20 -15.85 -5.07
N THR A 643 -20.99 -15.27 -5.07
CA THR A 643 -19.77 -15.95 -5.50
C THR A 643 -18.52 -15.38 -4.83
N ALA A 644 -17.44 -16.18 -4.82
CA ALA A 644 -16.11 -15.66 -4.48
C ALA A 644 -15.64 -14.71 -5.59
N ARG A 645 -15.29 -13.48 -5.21
CA ARG A 645 -14.78 -12.44 -6.12
C ARG A 645 -13.35 -12.09 -5.77
N ILE A 646 -12.66 -11.45 -6.72
CA ILE A 646 -11.26 -11.05 -6.56
C ILE A 646 -11.20 -9.52 -6.58
N ALA A 647 -10.46 -8.94 -5.65
CA ALA A 647 -10.17 -7.51 -5.57
C ALA A 647 -8.67 -7.28 -5.36
N PRO A 648 -8.11 -6.17 -5.85
CA PRO A 648 -6.82 -5.70 -5.37
C PRO A 648 -6.85 -5.44 -3.86
N LEU A 649 -5.82 -5.89 -3.13
CA LEU A 649 -5.60 -5.55 -1.73
C LEU A 649 -4.43 -4.58 -1.61
N ILE A 650 -4.71 -3.39 -1.08
CA ILE A 650 -3.72 -2.35 -0.81
C ILE A 650 -3.56 -2.19 0.69
N ILE A 651 -2.32 -2.23 1.17
CA ILE A 651 -1.97 -1.89 2.55
C ILE A 651 -1.50 -0.44 2.55
N ALA A 652 -2.08 0.41 3.41
CA ALA A 652 -1.75 1.83 3.47
C ALA A 652 -1.50 2.27 4.91
N GLY A 653 -0.44 3.07 5.13
CA GLY A 653 -0.18 3.69 6.44
C GLY A 653 -1.23 4.74 6.85
N GLY A 654 -2.06 5.19 5.91
CA GLY A 654 -3.20 6.07 6.13
C GLY A 654 -3.84 6.45 4.81
N ILE A 655 -5.01 7.09 4.87
CA ILE A 655 -5.71 7.63 3.70
C ILE A 655 -5.76 9.15 3.74
N ASP A 656 -5.97 9.78 2.59
CA ASP A 656 -6.23 11.21 2.48
C ASP A 656 -7.68 11.43 2.02
N TRP A 657 -8.43 12.20 2.80
CA TRP A 657 -9.82 12.52 2.51
C TRP A 657 -9.99 14.02 2.33
N THR A 658 -10.50 14.44 1.18
CA THR A 658 -10.72 15.85 0.84
C THR A 658 -12.20 16.12 0.50
N PRO A 659 -13.10 16.10 1.50
CA PRO A 659 -14.53 16.24 1.26
C PRO A 659 -14.89 17.64 0.75
N THR A 660 -15.97 17.72 -0.03
CA THR A 660 -16.59 19.02 -0.36
C THR A 660 -17.39 19.55 0.82
N VAL A 661 -17.64 20.86 0.83
CA VAL A 661 -18.52 21.51 1.83
C VAL A 661 -19.88 20.83 1.85
N ASP A 662 -20.47 20.60 0.68
CA ASP A 662 -21.78 19.93 0.53
C ASP A 662 -21.77 18.50 1.09
N GLN A 663 -20.70 17.74 0.88
CA GLN A 663 -20.55 16.39 1.43
C GLN A 663 -20.45 16.42 2.96
N VAL A 664 -19.65 17.32 3.53
CA VAL A 664 -19.57 17.48 4.99
C VAL A 664 -20.93 17.83 5.58
N GLN A 665 -21.68 18.75 4.95
CA GLN A 665 -23.00 19.13 5.41
C GLN A 665 -24.02 17.99 5.30
N ALA A 666 -23.99 17.22 4.21
CA ALA A 666 -24.83 16.04 4.04
C ALA A 666 -24.55 15.00 5.15
N LEU A 667 -23.27 14.70 5.40
CA LEU A 667 -22.85 13.77 6.46
C LEU A 667 -23.26 14.24 7.87
N VAL A 668 -23.18 15.55 8.14
CA VAL A 668 -23.66 16.12 9.41
C VAL A 668 -25.18 16.02 9.52
N LYS A 669 -25.92 16.29 8.44
CA LYS A 669 -27.37 16.22 8.39
C LYS A 669 -27.89 14.78 8.57
N GLU A 670 -27.18 13.80 8.00
CA GLU A 670 -27.47 12.37 8.11
C GLU A 670 -27.03 11.76 9.45
N GLY A 671 -26.29 12.52 10.27
CA GLY A 671 -25.81 12.06 11.57
C GLY A 671 -24.58 11.15 11.51
N HIS A 672 -23.96 11.00 10.33
CA HIS A 672 -22.71 10.26 10.15
C HIS A 672 -21.47 11.05 10.61
N MET A 673 -21.61 12.37 10.79
CA MET A 673 -20.57 13.24 11.33
C MET A 673 -21.12 14.14 12.44
N SER A 674 -20.34 14.32 13.51
CA SER A 674 -20.70 15.24 14.59
C SER A 674 -20.67 16.69 14.09
N ALA A 675 -21.74 17.46 14.34
CA ALA A 675 -21.78 18.90 14.04
C ALA A 675 -20.69 19.72 14.77
N LYS A 676 -20.08 19.15 15.83
CA LYS A 676 -18.96 19.77 16.58
C LYS A 676 -17.59 19.45 15.97
N SER A 677 -17.51 18.62 14.93
CA SER A 677 -16.26 18.32 14.24
C SER A 677 -15.60 19.60 13.72
N PRO A 678 -14.25 19.71 13.79
CA PRO A 678 -13.50 20.79 13.14
C PRO A 678 -13.81 20.93 11.64
N LEU A 679 -14.03 19.83 10.93
CA LEU A 679 -14.42 19.85 9.50
C LEU A 679 -15.83 20.40 9.32
N ALA A 680 -16.79 19.99 10.15
CA ALA A 680 -18.16 20.50 10.12
C ALA A 680 -18.22 22.02 10.40
N ALA A 681 -17.47 22.49 11.40
CA ALA A 681 -17.37 23.92 11.71
C ALA A 681 -16.78 24.71 10.54
N LYS A 682 -15.71 24.21 9.93
CA LYS A 682 -15.08 24.83 8.76
C LYS A 682 -15.99 24.84 7.54
N ALA A 683 -16.73 23.75 7.29
CA ALA A 683 -17.72 23.68 6.21
C ALA A 683 -18.85 24.70 6.43
N THR A 684 -19.35 24.83 7.65
CA THR A 684 -20.38 25.81 8.02
C THR A 684 -19.90 27.25 7.85
N GLU A 685 -18.65 27.55 8.21
CA GLU A 685 -18.05 28.87 7.98
C GLU A 685 -17.93 29.20 6.48
N LEU A 686 -17.51 28.23 5.67
CA LEU A 686 -17.37 28.39 4.23
C LEU A 686 -18.74 28.55 3.53
N ASP A 687 -19.75 27.80 3.97
CA ASP A 687 -21.11 27.91 3.45
C ASP A 687 -21.81 29.21 3.87
N GLY A 688 -21.53 29.71 5.07
CA GLY A 688 -22.03 31.00 5.56
C GLY A 688 -21.64 32.18 4.65
N ARG A 689 -20.49 32.11 3.97
CA ARG A 689 -20.07 33.09 2.95
C ARG A 689 -20.81 32.93 1.60
N GLY A 690 -21.45 31.79 1.38
CA GLY A 690 -22.22 31.42 0.19
C GLY A 690 -23.60 32.08 0.07
N THR A 691 -24.09 32.76 1.10
CA THR A 691 -25.30 33.62 1.02
C THR A 691 -25.17 34.75 -0.03
N SER A 692 -23.98 35.00 -0.55
CA SER A 692 -23.76 35.86 -1.69
C SER A 692 -24.17 35.26 -3.04
N ARG A 693 -24.44 33.95 -3.19
CA ARG A 693 -24.79 33.38 -4.51
C ARG A 693 -26.20 33.77 -4.93
N GLY A 694 -27.17 33.67 -4.02
CA GLY A 694 -28.52 34.22 -4.23
C GLY A 694 -28.51 35.74 -4.41
N MET A 695 -27.68 36.45 -3.64
CA MET A 695 -27.51 37.90 -3.79
C MET A 695 -26.82 38.27 -5.12
N MET A 696 -25.83 37.50 -5.59
CA MET A 696 -25.16 37.67 -6.87
C MET A 696 -26.08 37.36 -8.03
N PHE A 697 -26.91 36.31 -7.94
CA PHE A 697 -27.96 36.07 -8.92
C PHE A 697 -29.01 37.20 -8.91
N ALA A 698 -29.40 37.71 -7.75
CA ALA A 698 -30.30 38.85 -7.64
C ALA A 698 -29.67 40.13 -8.22
N ILE A 699 -28.37 40.38 -7.97
CA ILE A 699 -27.62 41.52 -8.52
C ILE A 699 -27.46 41.37 -10.03
N CYS A 700 -27.04 40.21 -10.53
CA CYS A 700 -26.94 39.93 -11.97
C CYS A 700 -28.31 40.04 -12.65
N PHE A 701 -29.37 39.52 -12.03
CA PHE A 701 -30.73 39.62 -12.55
C PHE A 701 -31.21 41.08 -12.56
N ALA A 702 -30.98 41.82 -11.49
CA ALA A 702 -31.27 43.26 -11.42
C ALA A 702 -30.48 44.04 -12.48
N PHE A 703 -29.21 43.69 -12.70
CA PHE A 703 -28.35 44.29 -13.71
C PHE A 703 -28.87 44.02 -15.13
N ILE A 704 -29.25 42.78 -15.43
CA ILE A 704 -29.89 42.40 -16.70
C ILE A 704 -31.23 43.14 -16.88
N LEU A 705 -32.05 43.23 -15.83
CA LEU A 705 -33.30 44.01 -15.86
C LEU A 705 -33.06 45.48 -16.16
N THR A 706 -32.06 46.11 -15.52
CA THR A 706 -31.70 47.50 -15.82
C THR A 706 -31.20 47.66 -17.26
N LEU A 707 -30.40 46.72 -17.78
CA LEU A 707 -29.98 46.74 -19.19
C LEU A 707 -31.18 46.61 -20.13
N MET A 708 -32.14 45.74 -19.83
CA MET A 708 -33.37 45.61 -20.62
C MET A 708 -34.23 46.88 -20.57
N ILE A 709 -34.33 47.54 -19.42
CA ILE A 709 -35.06 48.82 -19.28
C ILE A 709 -34.36 49.92 -20.09
N LEU A 710 -33.04 50.03 -19.99
CA LEU A 710 -32.24 51.00 -20.73
C LEU A 710 -32.32 50.76 -22.24
N TRP A 711 -32.21 49.51 -22.68
CA TRP A 711 -32.40 49.11 -24.08
C TRP A 711 -33.81 49.44 -24.57
N GLY A 712 -34.84 49.15 -23.76
CA GLY A 712 -36.22 49.47 -24.08
C GLY A 712 -36.51 50.97 -24.15
N ARG A 713 -35.82 51.80 -23.35
CA ARG A 713 -35.87 53.26 -23.47
C ARG A 713 -35.17 53.74 -24.75
N HIS A 714 -33.99 53.23 -25.04
CA HIS A 714 -33.25 53.57 -26.25
C HIS A 714 -34.03 53.22 -27.53
N GLN A 715 -34.64 52.03 -27.58
CA GLN A 715 -35.51 51.61 -28.68
C GLN A 715 -36.72 52.53 -28.87
N ARG A 716 -37.30 53.06 -27.77
CA ARG A 716 -38.38 54.04 -27.86
C ARG A 716 -37.90 55.37 -28.44
N GLU A 717 -36.79 55.90 -27.93
CA GLU A 717 -36.20 57.13 -28.46
C GLU A 717 -35.85 57.03 -29.94
N GLU A 718 -35.31 55.89 -30.38
CA GLU A 718 -34.94 55.70 -31.79
C GLU A 718 -36.18 55.61 -32.69
N ARG A 719 -37.27 54.97 -32.24
CA ARG A 719 -38.56 54.99 -32.95
C ARG A 719 -39.13 56.40 -33.06
N ASP A 720 -39.04 57.19 -32.00
CA ASP A 720 -39.54 58.56 -32.01
C ASP A 720 -38.66 59.48 -32.88
N ARG A 721 -37.34 59.28 -32.91
CA ARG A 721 -36.45 59.95 -33.87
C ARG A 721 -36.79 59.61 -35.31
N ILE A 722 -37.09 58.34 -35.61
CA ILE A 722 -37.53 57.92 -36.95
C ILE A 722 -38.85 58.61 -37.33
N ARG A 723 -39.82 58.69 -36.40
CA ARG A 723 -41.09 59.40 -36.63
C ARG A 723 -40.89 60.89 -36.87
N LEU A 724 -40.00 61.54 -36.10
CA LEU A 724 -39.66 62.94 -36.28
C LEU A 724 -38.99 63.19 -37.63
N ARG A 725 -38.06 62.33 -38.06
CA ARG A 725 -37.45 62.43 -39.41
C ARG A 725 -38.47 62.28 -40.53
N LYS A 726 -39.46 61.39 -40.39
CA LYS A 726 -40.55 61.27 -41.36
C LYS A 726 -41.37 62.56 -41.45
N ARG A 727 -41.75 63.15 -40.31
CA ARG A 727 -42.47 64.43 -40.30
C ARG A 727 -41.66 65.60 -40.87
N VAL A 728 -40.35 65.65 -40.62
CA VAL A 728 -39.49 66.70 -41.19
C VAL A 728 -39.34 66.56 -42.70
N ASN A 729 -39.27 65.33 -43.22
CA ASN A 729 -39.20 65.09 -44.67
C ASN A 729 -40.52 65.36 -45.39
N GLU A 730 -41.67 65.27 -44.72
CA GLU A 730 -42.98 65.64 -45.27
C GLU A 730 -43.17 67.16 -45.41
N VAL A 731 -42.31 67.99 -44.81
CA VAL A 731 -42.42 69.47 -44.84
C VAL A 731 -41.45 70.13 -45.82
N VAL A 732 -40.65 69.36 -46.57
CA VAL A 732 -39.79 69.94 -47.62
C VAL A 732 -40.58 69.99 -48.95
N PRO A 733 -41.01 71.16 -49.43
CA PRO A 733 -41.71 71.26 -50.71
C PRO A 733 -40.78 70.84 -51.85
N GLU A 734 -41.34 70.09 -52.80
CA GLU A 734 -40.69 69.64 -54.04
C GLU A 734 -40.06 70.82 -54.78
N PHE A 735 -38.73 70.96 -54.69
CA PHE A 735 -37.97 71.67 -55.70
C PHE A 735 -37.50 70.65 -56.75
N GLU A 736 -38.03 70.86 -57.95
CA GLU A 736 -37.76 70.15 -59.20
C GLU A 736 -36.27 69.81 -59.39
N LYS A 737 -35.99 68.55 -59.75
CA LYS A 737 -34.67 68.13 -60.24
C LYS A 737 -34.71 68.02 -61.78
N PRO A 738 -33.80 68.68 -62.50
CA PRO A 738 -33.66 68.50 -63.93
C PRO A 738 -32.94 67.19 -64.25
N THR A 739 -33.41 66.54 -65.30
CA THR A 739 -32.83 65.36 -65.95
C THR A 739 -31.47 65.69 -66.57
N LEU A 740 -30.41 64.98 -66.19
CA LEU A 740 -29.22 64.83 -67.05
C LEU A 740 -28.72 63.38 -66.98
N SER A 741 -29.05 62.64 -68.05
CA SER A 741 -28.52 61.32 -68.36
C SER A 741 -27.23 61.46 -69.17
N GLY A 742 -26.26 60.60 -68.87
CA GLY A 742 -25.26 60.16 -69.84
C GLY A 742 -23.85 60.61 -69.54
N TYR A 743 -23.08 59.76 -68.85
CA TYR A 743 -21.68 59.47 -69.19
C TYR A 743 -21.31 58.12 -68.57
N SER A 744 -21.19 57.11 -69.43
CA SER A 744 -20.55 55.83 -69.14
C SER A 744 -19.04 55.96 -69.36
N LEU A 745 -18.24 55.67 -68.34
CA LEU A 745 -16.78 55.52 -68.46
C LEU A 745 -16.38 54.03 -68.41
N PRO A 746 -15.32 53.64 -69.14
CA PRO A 746 -15.01 52.24 -69.42
C PRO A 746 -14.18 51.54 -68.34
N ARG A 747 -14.30 50.21 -68.31
CA ARG A 747 -13.43 49.25 -67.61
C ARG A 747 -11.96 49.50 -67.95
N SER A 748 -11.11 49.69 -66.95
CA SER A 748 -9.66 49.46 -67.06
C SER A 748 -9.28 48.21 -66.27
N GLU A 749 -8.78 47.23 -67.01
CA GLU A 749 -7.96 46.12 -66.54
C GLU A 749 -6.73 46.66 -65.79
N TYR A 750 -6.46 46.17 -64.58
CA TYR A 750 -5.11 45.89 -64.08
C TYR A 750 -5.20 44.82 -62.99
N GLY A 751 -4.39 43.78 -63.15
CA GLY A 751 -4.21 42.66 -62.23
C GLY A 751 -3.30 42.98 -61.04
N PRO A 752 -2.90 41.95 -60.26
CA PRO A 752 -2.68 42.07 -58.82
C PRO A 752 -1.21 42.09 -58.42
N GLU A 753 -0.83 42.97 -57.48
CA GLU A 753 0.26 42.75 -56.52
C GLU A 753 -0.04 43.52 -55.23
N LEU A 754 -0.30 42.80 -54.14
CA LEU A 754 0.14 43.05 -52.75
C LEU A 754 -0.47 42.02 -51.78
#